data_AF-K2ET59-F1
#
_entry.id   AF-K2ET59-F1
#
_cell.length_a   1.000
_cell.length_b   1.000
_cell.length_c   1.000
_cell.angle_alpha   90.00
_cell.angle_beta   90.00
_cell.angle_gamma   90.00
#
_symmetry.space_group_name_H-M   'P 1'
#
loop_
_entity.id
_entity.type
_entity.pdbx_description
1 polymer ?
#
loop_
_entity_poly.entity_id
_entity_poly.type
_entity_poly.pdbx_seq_one_letter_code
_entity_poly.pdbx_strand_id
1 'polypeptide(L)'
;MKRTNSLLFFIIFFLFVSLFFLSSNVKVSAQVPSNTAISCDNVGDPEFNSLRPYQANTQCTSQTASEASFCGNNLTIKETITQTYPGSGGNCSKIGNKVNCTYSVFINHPITIDLSGAELPIMGNTEDVLNSQNSVDELTNANKVNAYVSWYLNGVNNRAEYGESNNTDYDTVNFSGPIQKLLPGVIVDAQRIGSIENAKKERHDQVAVCAKQGSGGFLGTAQDILGLGKSTPVNCYQGNGTNAQNDVYRLDSWKGDLSFWNAGSNKLIEAITALVPDVANIQDSIRSSIANHWNKRVPPLPWEDDPFATPTRRMTGLEYRKYYNEWKGKTCVIVPVIQYLACFENVLVPNKYADLFAYVPLSSTEDVEGEIKVDSVSSATNKVLGGVGVSNVRFSGQAAQIFIPHMLEANELGDLIQSTYTPKDGDKLGDPTNVAAGTSCNSVEVRSNDGDDLFATQITGNLSYTASFTCSFDAESTKAPFATPVCNGIGGARCVDKNWTCGTSFGSVDCGTEYQCGSNCSPPEATNECKKDVYINLSTKMSAPLADDVWSRLVAGPMSVFKRIFPKTNTEGSVGQILDIPGSTNISYSGLGVSSADTDLKIPHIGGVSEYFLKGIQTALRPKGMGEPLSFGANQSSDDEVSGEINCDQSVPEININGLNKEAADNVTKMWYAEGPGRPYFKECNNDVIKRAQARGVDPLFALAIWIHESDASNYEAKTPVEDFGIHGKTDVPPNNFSKQLDFFLNLPDSYAAACGKRDMETFISMFWFGECTPVNLDQADKITIYMNDLEFIYSVIAPGIALPNYPN
;
A
#
# COMPACT_ATOMS: atom_id res chain seq x y z
N MET A 1 8.11 10.97 74.23
CA MET A 1 7.69 9.88 73.30
C MET A 1 6.35 10.15 72.57
N LYS A 2 5.92 11.40 72.32
CA LYS A 2 4.66 11.68 71.59
C LYS A 2 4.81 12.55 70.32
N ARG A 3 6.03 12.95 69.92
CA ARG A 3 6.26 13.80 68.73
C ARG A 3 6.90 13.11 67.53
N THR A 4 7.42 11.89 67.68
CA THR A 4 8.07 11.14 66.59
C THR A 4 7.09 10.35 65.71
N ASN A 5 5.92 9.96 66.23
CA ASN A 5 4.94 9.18 65.44
C ASN A 5 4.22 10.01 64.36
N SER A 6 4.06 11.32 64.56
CA SER A 6 3.35 12.16 63.58
C SER A 6 4.18 12.43 62.33
N LEU A 7 5.51 12.56 62.48
CA LEU A 7 6.40 12.78 61.34
C LEU A 7 6.57 11.49 60.52
N LEU A 8 6.69 10.34 61.19
CA LEU A 8 6.77 9.04 60.52
C LEU A 8 5.49 8.73 59.74
N PHE A 9 4.31 9.05 60.30
CA PHE A 9 3.04 8.86 59.60
C PHE A 9 2.91 9.79 58.39
N PHE A 10 3.36 11.04 58.50
CA PHE A 10 3.39 11.96 57.36
C PHE A 10 4.35 11.51 56.26
N ILE A 11 5.54 11.03 56.62
CA ILE A 11 6.52 10.50 55.66
C ILE A 11 6.00 9.24 54.99
N ILE A 12 5.39 8.31 55.74
CA ILE A 12 4.79 7.10 55.17
C ILE A 12 3.61 7.46 54.27
N PHE A 13 2.74 8.40 54.66
CA PHE A 13 1.63 8.86 53.82
C PHE A 13 2.13 9.55 52.56
N PHE A 14 3.15 10.41 52.65
CA PHE A 14 3.75 11.04 51.46
C PHE A 14 4.44 10.02 50.57
N LEU A 15 5.15 9.03 51.13
CA LEU A 15 5.72 7.92 50.35
C LEU A 15 4.64 7.09 49.69
N PHE A 16 3.53 6.79 50.38
CA PHE A 16 2.42 6.02 49.82
C PHE A 16 1.73 6.79 48.70
N VAL A 17 1.49 8.09 48.89
CA VAL A 17 0.92 8.98 47.87
C VAL A 17 1.88 9.16 46.70
N SER A 18 3.18 9.31 46.95
CA SER A 18 4.21 9.40 45.91
C SER A 18 4.35 8.09 45.13
N LEU A 19 4.31 6.94 45.80
CA LEU A 19 4.28 5.62 45.16
C LEU A 19 3.00 5.42 44.35
N PHE A 20 1.85 5.91 44.82
CA PHE A 20 0.58 5.87 44.08
C PHE A 20 0.60 6.79 42.85
N PHE A 21 1.26 7.95 42.92
CA PHE A 21 1.46 8.86 41.78
C PHE A 21 2.55 8.40 40.81
N LEU A 22 3.55 7.65 41.29
CA LEU A 22 4.56 7.00 40.44
C LEU A 22 4.01 5.74 39.75
N SER A 23 2.97 5.10 40.29
CA SER A 23 2.33 3.91 39.70
C SER A 23 1.10 4.19 38.83
N SER A 24 0.62 5.43 38.75
CA SER A 24 -0.62 5.78 38.00
C SER A 24 -0.39 6.24 36.56
N ASN A 25 0.85 6.22 36.07
CA ASN A 25 1.18 6.41 34.66
C ASN A 25 1.79 5.15 34.06
N VAL A 26 1.22 3.97 34.35
CA VAL A 26 1.39 2.87 33.40
C VAL A 26 0.53 3.25 32.20
N LYS A 27 1.10 4.02 31.28
CA LYS A 27 0.59 4.01 29.91
C LYS A 27 0.58 2.54 29.52
N VAL A 28 -0.60 1.97 29.34
CA VAL A 28 -0.73 0.75 28.56
C VAL A 28 -0.41 1.18 27.14
N SER A 29 0.88 1.32 26.80
CA SER A 29 1.30 1.16 25.41
C SER A 29 0.71 -0.16 24.97
N ALA A 30 0.11 -0.22 23.78
CA ALA A 30 -0.31 -1.50 23.23
C ALA A 30 0.86 -2.47 23.40
N GLN A 31 0.62 -3.51 24.19
CA GLN A 31 1.70 -4.34 24.72
C GLN A 31 2.40 -4.97 23.54
N VAL A 32 3.67 -4.64 23.31
CA VAL A 32 4.55 -5.57 22.61
C VAL A 32 4.68 -6.77 23.52
N PRO A 33 3.97 -7.88 23.27
CA PRO A 33 4.16 -9.02 24.13
C PRO A 33 5.59 -9.48 23.87
N SER A 34 6.35 -9.72 24.94
CA SER A 34 7.72 -10.24 24.83
C SER A 34 7.82 -11.61 24.15
N ASN A 35 6.69 -12.16 23.69
CA ASN A 35 6.54 -13.44 23.01
C ASN A 35 5.44 -13.33 21.92
N THR A 36 5.80 -13.51 20.65
CA THR A 36 4.88 -13.52 19.49
C THR A 36 4.04 -14.81 19.37
N ALA A 37 4.15 -15.73 20.32
CA ALA A 37 3.41 -16.99 20.40
C ALA A 37 2.32 -16.96 21.49
N ILE A 38 1.53 -15.89 21.54
CA ILE A 38 0.33 -15.85 22.38
C ILE A 38 -0.74 -16.78 21.76
N SER A 39 -1.75 -17.24 22.50
CA SER A 39 -2.90 -17.96 21.90
C SER A 39 -3.96 -16.95 21.44
N CYS A 40 -4.71 -17.25 20.37
CA CYS A 40 -5.84 -16.41 19.94
C CYS A 40 -6.96 -16.29 20.99
N ASP A 41 -6.96 -17.21 21.96
CA ASP A 41 -7.86 -17.17 23.13
C ASP A 41 -7.40 -16.18 24.21
N ASN A 42 -6.14 -15.74 24.17
CA ASN A 42 -5.57 -14.88 25.20
C ASN A 42 -5.88 -13.42 24.90
N VAL A 43 -7.09 -13.02 25.27
CA VAL A 43 -7.58 -11.64 25.19
C VAL A 43 -7.61 -10.99 26.59
N GLY A 44 -7.31 -9.69 26.66
CA GLY A 44 -7.30 -8.88 27.87
C GLY A 44 -8.21 -7.64 27.76
N ASP A 45 -8.42 -6.96 28.88
CA ASP A 45 -9.08 -5.66 28.96
C ASP A 45 -8.23 -4.79 29.89
N PRO A 46 -7.90 -3.53 29.53
CA PRO A 46 -8.36 -2.76 28.37
C PRO A 46 -7.80 -3.22 27.00
N GLU A 47 -8.65 -3.23 25.96
CA GLU A 47 -8.22 -3.32 24.54
C GLU A 47 -7.97 -1.91 24.00
N PHE A 48 -6.99 -1.75 23.11
CA PHE A 48 -6.63 -0.42 22.59
C PHE A 48 -7.81 0.23 21.85
N ASN A 49 -8.14 -0.28 20.66
CA ASN A 49 -9.27 0.12 19.85
C ASN A 49 -9.83 -1.11 19.11
N SER A 50 -11.12 -1.11 18.77
CA SER A 50 -11.81 -2.19 18.05
C SER A 50 -11.31 -2.37 16.62
N LEU A 51 -10.62 -1.38 16.05
CA LEU A 51 -9.88 -1.50 14.79
C LEU A 51 -8.40 -1.84 14.94
N ARG A 52 -7.92 -2.01 16.16
CA ARG A 52 -6.54 -2.42 16.46
C ARG A 52 -6.50 -3.37 17.66
N PRO A 53 -7.06 -4.59 17.53
CA PRO A 53 -6.82 -5.67 18.45
C PRO A 53 -5.39 -6.21 18.25
N TYR A 54 -4.83 -6.66 19.37
CA TYR A 54 -3.58 -7.40 19.58
C TYR A 54 -2.56 -7.47 18.44
N GLN A 55 -1.31 -7.21 18.80
CA GLN A 55 -0.16 -7.40 17.92
C GLN A 55 -0.15 -8.76 17.23
N ALA A 56 0.47 -8.76 16.05
CA ALA A 56 0.60 -9.93 15.19
C ALA A 56 1.03 -11.15 16.01
N ASN A 57 0.25 -12.21 15.86
CA ASN A 57 0.48 -13.45 16.55
C ASN A 57 0.61 -14.53 15.50
N THR A 58 1.80 -15.14 15.42
CA THR A 58 2.12 -16.20 14.45
C THR A 58 1.17 -17.40 14.51
N GLN A 59 0.38 -17.55 15.58
CA GLN A 59 -0.67 -18.58 15.71
C GLN A 59 -2.05 -18.13 15.21
N CYS A 60 -2.33 -16.83 15.15
CA CYS A 60 -3.63 -16.28 14.76
C CYS A 60 -3.62 -15.77 13.33
N THR A 61 -2.56 -15.07 12.93
CA THR A 61 -2.41 -14.66 11.53
C THR A 61 -1.84 -15.84 10.74
N SER A 62 -2.59 -16.34 9.76
CA SER A 62 -2.01 -17.23 8.75
C SER A 62 -0.81 -16.52 8.12
N GLN A 63 0.31 -17.22 7.97
CA GLN A 63 1.51 -16.67 7.32
C GLN A 63 1.10 -16.16 5.93
N THR A 64 0.97 -14.85 5.78
CA THR A 64 0.56 -14.25 4.51
C THR A 64 1.78 -14.11 3.63
N ALA A 65 1.79 -14.84 2.52
CA ALA A 65 2.96 -15.10 1.67
C ALA A 65 3.22 -14.02 0.59
N SER A 66 2.88 -12.76 0.85
CA SER A 66 3.22 -11.64 -0.05
C SER A 66 4.02 -10.59 0.72
N GLU A 67 5.33 -10.60 0.52
CA GLU A 67 6.26 -9.64 1.11
C GLU A 67 6.63 -8.55 0.10
N ALA A 68 6.15 -7.33 0.32
CA ALA A 68 6.65 -6.17 -0.42
C ALA A 68 8.00 -5.75 0.16
N SER A 69 9.00 -5.63 -0.70
CA SER A 69 10.35 -5.23 -0.33
C SER A 69 10.75 -3.94 -1.04
N PHE A 70 11.00 -2.87 -0.28
CA PHE A 70 11.48 -1.60 -0.84
C PHE A 70 12.98 -1.40 -0.62
N CYS A 71 13.71 -1.12 -1.70
CA CYS A 71 15.14 -0.79 -1.67
C CYS A 71 15.32 0.73 -1.89
N GLY A 72 15.29 1.54 -0.83
CA GLY A 72 15.38 3.00 -1.04
C GLY A 72 15.69 3.88 0.17
N ASN A 73 15.91 3.33 1.36
CA ASN A 73 16.20 4.14 2.54
C ASN A 73 17.71 4.20 2.75
N ASN A 74 18.35 5.23 2.18
CA ASN A 74 19.75 5.51 2.48
C ASN A 74 19.81 6.39 3.71
N LEU A 75 20.16 5.78 4.85
CA LEU A 75 20.35 6.48 6.09
C LEU A 75 21.75 7.07 6.11
N THR A 76 21.88 8.39 6.07
CA THR A 76 23.17 9.07 6.07
C THR A 76 23.62 9.39 7.49
N ILE A 77 24.61 8.66 7.97
CA ILE A 77 25.31 8.91 9.24
C ILE A 77 26.39 9.94 9.00
N LYS A 78 26.34 11.05 9.75
CA LYS A 78 27.43 12.03 9.82
C LYS A 78 28.23 11.84 11.12
N GLU A 79 29.53 11.57 10.97
CA GLU A 79 30.47 11.45 12.09
C GLU A 79 31.64 12.45 11.92
N THR A 80 32.10 13.07 13.01
CA THR A 80 33.23 14.01 12.97
C THR A 80 34.47 13.39 13.62
N ILE A 81 35.49 13.08 12.83
CA ILE A 81 36.80 12.60 13.29
C ILE A 81 37.69 13.79 13.65
N THR A 82 38.26 13.78 14.86
CA THR A 82 39.21 14.79 15.33
C THR A 82 40.61 14.21 15.46
N GLN A 83 41.61 14.89 14.91
CA GLN A 83 43.03 14.54 15.00
C GLN A 83 43.85 15.72 15.51
N THR A 84 44.85 15.46 16.35
CA THR A 84 45.71 16.49 16.96
C THR A 84 47.16 16.38 16.51
N TYR A 85 47.77 17.51 16.20
CA TYR A 85 49.21 17.60 15.93
C TYR A 85 49.88 18.59 16.89
N PRO A 86 50.98 18.20 17.56
CA PRO A 86 51.58 16.85 17.59
C PRO A 86 50.71 15.86 18.41
N GLY A 87 50.80 14.55 18.12
CA GLY A 87 50.30 13.50 19.04
C GLY A 87 49.45 12.35 18.45
N SER A 88 48.73 12.54 17.34
CA SER A 88 47.71 11.56 16.92
C SER A 88 48.12 10.53 15.83
N GLY A 89 49.42 10.31 15.62
CA GLY A 89 49.93 9.14 14.87
C GLY A 89 49.82 9.16 13.33
N GLY A 90 49.71 10.35 12.70
CA GLY A 90 49.69 10.49 11.23
C GLY A 90 51.08 10.47 10.57
N ASN A 91 51.13 10.16 9.27
CA ASN A 91 52.36 10.30 8.47
C ASN A 91 52.50 11.77 8.03
N CYS A 92 53.37 12.51 8.73
CA CYS A 92 53.51 13.95 8.60
C CYS A 92 54.77 14.33 7.81
N SER A 93 54.62 15.27 6.88
CA SER A 93 55.73 15.89 6.14
C SER A 93 55.65 17.41 6.26
N LYS A 94 56.80 18.06 6.47
CA LYS A 94 56.89 19.51 6.53
C LYS A 94 57.00 20.08 5.12
N ILE A 95 56.10 20.99 4.76
CA ILE A 95 56.08 21.70 3.48
C ILE A 95 56.04 23.20 3.79
N GLY A 96 57.20 23.86 3.76
CA GLY A 96 57.35 25.26 4.15
C GLY A 96 57.02 25.50 5.63
N ASN A 97 56.08 26.41 5.89
CA ASN A 97 55.58 26.73 7.24
C ASN A 97 54.37 25.87 7.66
N LYS A 98 54.05 24.80 6.93
CA LYS A 98 52.97 23.89 7.27
C LYS A 98 53.47 22.45 7.45
N VAL A 99 52.76 21.70 8.28
CA VAL A 99 52.93 20.26 8.41
C VAL A 99 51.68 19.59 7.83
N ASN A 100 51.87 18.84 6.76
CA ASN A 100 50.80 18.05 6.16
C ASN A 100 50.89 16.62 6.70
N CYS A 101 49.85 16.19 7.40
CA CYS A 101 49.73 14.85 7.95
C CYS A 101 48.62 14.09 7.24
N THR A 102 48.94 12.89 6.78
CA THR A 102 47.97 11.93 6.26
C THR A 102 47.61 10.93 7.34
N TYR A 103 46.30 10.76 7.57
CA TYR A 103 45.73 9.87 8.57
C TYR A 103 44.96 8.74 7.89
N SER A 104 45.01 7.56 8.51
CA SER A 104 44.17 6.41 8.19
C SER A 104 43.63 5.88 9.52
N VAL A 105 42.38 6.20 9.82
CA VAL A 105 41.75 5.92 11.10
C VAL A 105 40.74 4.80 10.92
N PHE A 106 40.94 3.70 11.63
CA PHE A 106 39.95 2.63 11.73
C PHE A 106 38.97 2.95 12.85
N ILE A 107 37.69 2.96 12.53
CA ILE A 107 36.58 3.24 13.44
C ILE A 107 35.73 1.97 13.56
N ASN A 108 35.34 1.62 14.79
CA ASN A 108 34.44 0.52 15.10
C ASN A 108 33.67 0.83 16.38
N HIS A 109 32.35 1.01 16.29
CA HIS A 109 31.50 1.30 17.45
C HIS A 109 30.05 0.81 17.23
N PRO A 110 29.29 0.63 18.32
CA PRO A 110 27.87 0.33 18.20
C PRO A 110 27.09 1.55 17.69
N ILE A 111 26.07 1.26 16.89
CA ILE A 111 25.02 2.21 16.48
C ILE A 111 23.65 1.61 16.80
N THR A 112 22.68 2.47 17.06
CA THR A 112 21.29 2.08 17.31
C THR A 112 20.36 2.94 16.46
N ILE A 113 19.52 2.28 15.67
CA ILE A 113 18.42 2.89 14.92
C ILE A 113 17.17 2.67 15.76
N ASP A 114 16.63 3.77 16.28
CA ASP A 114 15.43 3.76 17.09
C ASP A 114 14.21 3.99 16.20
N LEU A 115 13.36 2.96 16.14
CA LEU A 115 12.14 2.93 15.34
C LEU A 115 10.89 3.24 16.18
N SER A 116 11.04 3.65 17.44
CA SER A 116 9.91 3.90 18.35
C SER A 116 9.03 5.09 17.97
N GLY A 117 9.48 5.96 17.07
CA GLY A 117 8.67 7.04 16.48
C GLY A 117 8.17 6.73 15.07
N ALA A 118 8.32 5.48 14.60
CA ALA A 118 7.87 5.06 13.28
C ALA A 118 6.39 4.69 13.33
N GLU A 119 5.60 5.32 12.48
CA GLU A 119 4.16 5.14 12.34
C GLU A 119 3.82 4.57 10.95
N LEU A 120 2.66 3.93 10.83
CA LEU A 120 2.09 3.50 9.56
C LEU A 120 1.15 4.59 9.02
N PRO A 121 1.62 5.46 8.11
CA PRO A 121 0.77 6.48 7.53
C PRO A 121 -0.36 5.83 6.70
N ILE A 122 -1.46 6.57 6.52
CA ILE A 122 -2.52 6.38 5.52
C ILE A 122 -3.41 5.14 5.75
N MET A 123 -2.91 4.06 6.34
CA MET A 123 -3.70 2.82 6.46
C MET A 123 -4.78 2.92 7.53
N GLY A 124 -4.47 3.56 8.66
CA GLY A 124 -5.38 3.83 9.77
C GLY A 124 -4.69 4.67 10.84
N ASN A 125 -5.50 5.20 11.76
CA ASN A 125 -5.05 5.83 12.98
C ASN A 125 -6.11 5.57 14.05
N THR A 126 -5.73 4.75 15.02
CA THR A 126 -6.48 4.42 16.21
C THR A 126 -5.91 5.07 17.46
N GLU A 127 -4.74 5.71 17.39
CA GLU A 127 -4.07 6.40 18.49
C GLU A 127 -4.71 7.75 18.83
N ASP A 128 -5.07 8.52 17.81
CA ASP A 128 -5.60 9.89 17.92
C ASP A 128 -7.14 9.94 17.93
N VAL A 129 -7.76 8.79 18.16
CA VAL A 129 -9.21 8.66 18.27
C VAL A 129 -9.60 8.16 19.65
N LEU A 130 -10.90 8.25 19.97
CA LEU A 130 -11.41 7.67 21.22
C LEU A 130 -11.05 6.19 21.29
N ASN A 131 -10.35 5.78 22.35
CA ASN A 131 -9.86 4.42 22.56
C ASN A 131 -9.68 4.16 24.08
N SER A 132 -9.10 3.05 24.52
CA SER A 132 -8.94 2.82 25.97
C SER A 132 -7.86 3.67 26.63
N GLN A 133 -6.89 4.20 25.89
CA GLN A 133 -5.82 5.08 26.34
C GLN A 133 -6.19 6.56 26.19
N ASN A 134 -6.89 6.93 25.12
CA ASN A 134 -7.25 8.28 24.74
C ASN A 134 -8.74 8.52 24.93
N SER A 135 -9.09 9.48 25.79
CA SER A 135 -10.47 9.86 26.08
C SER A 135 -11.05 10.87 25.09
N VAL A 136 -10.22 11.40 24.19
CA VAL A 136 -10.57 12.47 23.25
C VAL A 136 -10.43 11.95 21.83
N ASP A 137 -11.38 12.35 21.00
CA ASP A 137 -11.33 12.09 19.56
C ASP A 137 -10.69 13.29 18.88
N GLU A 138 -9.38 13.21 18.61
CA GLU A 138 -8.61 14.32 18.02
C GLU A 138 -8.84 14.43 16.51
N LEU A 139 -9.25 13.32 15.88
CA LEU A 139 -9.61 13.27 14.47
C LEU A 139 -11.12 13.46 14.26
N THR A 140 -11.49 14.39 13.38
CA THR A 140 -12.89 14.52 12.94
C THR A 140 -13.31 13.31 12.10
N ASN A 141 -14.61 12.99 12.04
CA ASN A 141 -15.13 11.94 11.15
C ASN A 141 -14.73 12.16 9.69
N ALA A 142 -14.66 13.41 9.24
CA ALA A 142 -14.17 13.77 7.92
C ALA A 142 -12.69 13.43 7.75
N ASN A 143 -11.83 13.74 8.74
CA ASN A 143 -10.42 13.37 8.68
C ASN A 143 -10.25 11.85 8.60
N LYS A 144 -10.99 11.10 9.43
CA LYS A 144 -10.96 9.62 9.44
C LYS A 144 -11.22 9.05 8.04
N VAL A 145 -12.36 9.37 7.44
CA VAL A 145 -12.72 8.80 6.12
C VAL A 145 -11.91 9.37 4.97
N ASN A 146 -11.35 10.58 5.10
CA ASN A 146 -10.63 11.21 3.99
C ASN A 146 -9.14 10.85 3.96
N ALA A 147 -8.53 10.65 5.12
CA ALA A 147 -7.08 10.46 5.25
C ALA A 147 -6.66 9.00 5.46
N TYR A 148 -7.59 8.10 5.81
CA TYR A 148 -7.26 6.73 6.19
C TYR A 148 -8.07 5.67 5.46
N VAL A 149 -7.39 4.61 5.01
CA VAL A 149 -7.98 3.53 4.20
C VAL A 149 -8.98 2.68 4.98
N SER A 150 -8.64 2.26 6.20
CA SER A 150 -9.51 1.44 7.06
C SER A 150 -10.85 2.14 7.32
N TRP A 151 -10.77 3.40 7.74
CA TRP A 151 -11.91 4.27 7.96
C TRP A 151 -12.69 4.57 6.68
N TYR A 152 -12.02 4.80 5.55
CA TYR A 152 -12.70 5.04 4.28
C TYR A 152 -13.51 3.83 3.84
N LEU A 153 -12.92 2.62 3.83
CA LEU A 153 -13.54 1.39 3.34
C LEU A 153 -14.75 0.96 4.18
N ASN A 154 -14.60 1.02 5.50
CA ASN A 154 -15.59 0.47 6.43
C ASN A 154 -16.54 1.56 6.99
N GLY A 155 -16.02 2.76 7.24
CA GLY A 155 -16.73 3.91 7.83
C GLY A 155 -16.35 4.15 9.29
N VAL A 156 -16.91 5.23 9.87
CA VAL A 156 -16.70 5.60 11.30
C VAL A 156 -17.80 5.10 12.23
N ASN A 157 -18.88 4.55 11.67
CA ASN A 157 -20.05 4.06 12.40
C ASN A 157 -19.88 2.60 12.82
N ASN A 158 -20.65 2.18 13.82
CA ASN A 158 -20.63 0.80 14.34
C ASN A 158 -19.25 0.35 14.89
N ARG A 159 -18.56 1.24 15.61
CA ARG A 159 -17.34 0.88 16.38
C ARG A 159 -17.66 0.74 17.87
N ALA A 160 -16.85 -0.05 18.57
CA ALA A 160 -17.04 -0.31 19.99
C ALA A 160 -16.91 0.96 20.85
N GLU A 161 -16.15 1.95 20.39
CA GLU A 161 -15.81 3.15 21.14
C GLU A 161 -16.90 4.22 21.12
N TYR A 162 -17.75 4.27 20.09
CA TYR A 162 -18.63 5.42 19.84
C TYR A 162 -20.11 5.21 20.23
N GLY A 163 -20.52 3.97 20.53
CA GLY A 163 -21.91 3.64 20.87
C GLY A 163 -22.94 4.15 19.83
N GLU A 164 -24.20 4.38 20.23
CA GLU A 164 -25.20 4.99 19.33
C GLU A 164 -24.96 6.49 19.04
N SER A 165 -24.09 7.17 19.80
CA SER A 165 -23.97 8.63 19.76
C SER A 165 -23.52 9.18 18.39
N ASN A 166 -22.73 8.40 17.66
CA ASN A 166 -22.24 8.76 16.32
C ASN A 166 -23.04 8.10 15.18
N ASN A 167 -24.10 7.35 15.47
CA ASN A 167 -24.94 6.72 14.44
C ASN A 167 -26.13 7.62 14.07
N THR A 168 -25.90 8.92 13.87
CA THR A 168 -26.96 9.80 13.36
C THR A 168 -27.28 9.47 11.90
N ASP A 169 -28.46 9.87 11.40
CA ASP A 169 -28.79 9.72 9.98
C ASP A 169 -27.75 10.42 9.09
N TYR A 170 -27.23 11.57 9.55
CA TYR A 170 -26.19 12.31 8.84
C TYR A 170 -24.89 11.52 8.77
N ASP A 171 -24.43 10.95 9.90
CA ASP A 171 -23.18 10.20 9.95
C ASP A 171 -23.26 8.87 9.20
N THR A 172 -24.40 8.20 9.27
CA THR A 172 -24.70 6.97 8.53
C THR A 172 -24.64 7.21 7.01
N VAL A 173 -25.15 8.34 6.54
CA VAL A 173 -25.11 8.66 5.11
C VAL A 173 -23.74 9.15 4.67
N ASN A 174 -23.09 10.03 5.45
CA ASN A 174 -21.88 10.71 4.98
C ASN A 174 -20.58 9.98 5.32
N PHE A 175 -20.52 9.28 6.45
CA PHE A 175 -19.29 8.68 6.97
C PHE A 175 -19.33 7.15 7.08
N SER A 176 -20.37 6.49 6.56
CA SER A 176 -20.28 5.07 6.22
C SER A 176 -19.40 4.87 4.98
N GLY A 177 -18.55 3.85 5.02
CA GLY A 177 -17.66 3.51 3.91
C GLY A 177 -18.40 2.89 2.72
N PRO A 178 -17.73 2.75 1.55
CA PRO A 178 -18.33 2.17 0.35
C PRO A 178 -18.79 0.73 0.57
N ILE A 179 -18.14 -0.04 1.45
CA ILE A 179 -18.57 -1.42 1.75
C ILE A 179 -19.98 -1.44 2.33
N GLN A 180 -20.24 -0.60 3.34
CA GLN A 180 -21.57 -0.51 3.95
C GLN A 180 -22.62 0.09 3.00
N LYS A 181 -22.20 0.94 2.06
CA LYS A 181 -23.11 1.63 1.13
C LYS A 181 -23.47 0.82 -0.11
N LEU A 182 -22.51 0.05 -0.63
CA LEU A 182 -22.64 -0.62 -1.93
C LEU A 182 -23.04 -2.09 -1.80
N LEU A 183 -22.69 -2.74 -0.70
CA LEU A 183 -22.98 -4.17 -0.53
C LEU A 183 -24.41 -4.40 -0.06
N PRO A 184 -25.09 -5.45 -0.58
CA PRO A 184 -26.32 -5.92 0.02
C PRO A 184 -26.08 -6.32 1.48
N GLY A 185 -26.99 -5.96 2.38
CA GLY A 185 -26.85 -6.24 3.82
C GLY A 185 -26.58 -7.71 4.14
N VAL A 186 -27.16 -8.63 3.38
CA VAL A 186 -26.91 -10.08 3.51
C VAL A 186 -25.45 -10.49 3.25
N ILE A 187 -24.75 -9.80 2.35
CA ILE A 187 -23.32 -10.05 2.10
C ILE A 187 -22.49 -9.52 3.26
N VAL A 188 -22.84 -8.33 3.76
CA VAL A 188 -22.20 -7.74 4.94
C VAL A 188 -22.41 -8.66 6.17
N ASP A 189 -23.60 -9.20 6.34
CA ASP A 189 -23.94 -10.14 7.42
C ASP A 189 -23.13 -11.44 7.30
N ALA A 190 -22.94 -11.97 6.09
CA ALA A 190 -22.09 -13.13 5.85
C ALA A 190 -20.61 -12.88 6.25
N GLN A 191 -20.08 -11.68 5.98
CA GLN A 191 -18.72 -11.31 6.36
C GLN A 191 -18.56 -11.19 7.88
N ARG A 192 -19.57 -10.65 8.57
CA ARG A 192 -19.61 -10.64 10.05
C ARG A 192 -19.66 -12.04 10.64
N ILE A 193 -20.45 -12.94 10.03
CA ILE A 193 -20.49 -14.35 10.44
C ILE A 193 -19.11 -14.99 10.29
N GLY A 194 -18.42 -14.77 9.16
CA GLY A 194 -17.05 -15.24 8.98
C GLY A 194 -16.10 -14.72 10.06
N SER A 195 -16.23 -13.44 10.42
CA SER A 195 -15.45 -12.84 11.52
C SER A 195 -15.73 -13.51 12.87
N ILE A 196 -16.98 -13.84 13.17
CA ILE A 196 -17.37 -14.59 14.38
C ILE A 196 -16.83 -16.02 14.35
N GLU A 197 -16.94 -16.71 13.20
CA GLU A 197 -16.52 -18.12 13.06
C GLU A 197 -15.01 -18.32 13.18
N ASN A 198 -14.23 -17.29 12.81
CA ASN A 198 -12.78 -17.26 12.87
C ASN A 198 -12.22 -16.75 14.21
N ALA A 199 -13.04 -16.15 15.06
CA ALA A 199 -12.65 -15.79 16.42
C ALA A 199 -12.12 -17.01 17.18
N LYS A 200 -11.03 -16.86 17.94
CA LYS A 200 -10.30 -17.91 18.67
C LYS A 200 -9.60 -18.96 17.79
N LYS A 201 -9.60 -18.78 16.46
CA LYS A 201 -8.91 -19.67 15.51
C LYS A 201 -7.84 -18.93 14.74
N GLU A 202 -8.30 -18.00 13.91
CA GLU A 202 -7.47 -17.16 13.03
C GLU A 202 -7.58 -15.68 13.45
N ARG A 203 -8.43 -15.39 14.44
CA ARG A 203 -8.68 -14.04 14.93
C ARG A 203 -8.77 -14.04 16.44
N HIS A 204 -8.38 -12.93 17.07
CA HIS A 204 -8.60 -12.75 18.49
C HIS A 204 -10.10 -12.59 18.79
N ASP A 205 -10.53 -12.99 19.99
CA ASP A 205 -11.90 -12.76 20.47
C ASP A 205 -12.13 -11.30 20.89
N GLN A 206 -11.91 -10.36 19.98
CA GLN A 206 -11.94 -8.92 20.25
C GLN A 206 -13.33 -8.40 20.66
N VAL A 207 -13.34 -7.27 21.36
CA VAL A 207 -14.58 -6.56 21.72
C VAL A 207 -15.22 -5.98 20.45
N ALA A 208 -16.44 -6.41 20.14
CA ALA A 208 -17.22 -5.86 19.04
C ALA A 208 -18.01 -4.62 19.48
N VAL A 209 -18.61 -4.67 20.68
CA VAL A 209 -19.43 -3.57 21.21
C VAL A 209 -19.67 -3.72 22.70
N CYS A 210 -19.87 -2.60 23.38
CA CYS A 210 -20.40 -2.55 24.74
C CYS A 210 -21.83 -2.05 24.70
N ALA A 211 -22.71 -2.63 25.52
CA ALA A 211 -24.11 -2.25 25.54
C ALA A 211 -24.63 -2.12 26.96
N LYS A 212 -25.64 -1.26 27.11
CA LYS A 212 -26.53 -1.29 28.27
C LYS A 212 -27.78 -2.05 27.87
N GLN A 213 -28.16 -3.02 28.69
CA GLN A 213 -29.52 -3.56 28.60
C GLN A 213 -30.50 -2.46 28.97
N GLY A 214 -31.40 -2.11 28.04
CA GLY A 214 -32.38 -1.06 28.26
C GLY A 214 -33.46 -1.50 29.24
N SER A 215 -33.68 -0.70 30.30
CA SER A 215 -34.88 -0.75 31.13
C SER A 215 -36.07 -0.19 30.35
N GLY A 216 -36.69 -1.00 29.48
CA GLY A 216 -37.91 -0.60 28.80
C GLY A 216 -39.03 -0.34 29.82
N GLY A 217 -39.35 0.92 30.13
CA GLY A 217 -40.47 1.28 31.02
C GLY A 217 -41.76 0.60 30.54
N PHE A 218 -42.52 -0.11 31.39
CA PHE A 218 -43.42 0.42 32.44
C PHE A 218 -43.49 -0.46 33.71
N LEU A 219 -42.73 -1.57 33.80
CA LEU A 219 -42.75 -2.52 34.95
C LEU A 219 -41.32 -2.97 35.33
N GLY A 220 -40.50 -2.02 35.79
CA GLY A 220 -39.04 -2.15 35.97
C GLY A 220 -38.53 -2.98 37.16
N THR A 221 -38.97 -4.23 37.34
CA THR A 221 -38.28 -5.15 38.27
C THR A 221 -38.22 -6.61 37.82
N ALA A 222 -39.12 -7.07 36.93
CA ALA A 222 -39.12 -8.47 36.48
C ALA A 222 -38.45 -8.68 35.10
N GLN A 223 -38.54 -7.69 34.19
CA GLN A 223 -37.92 -7.77 32.86
C GLN A 223 -36.40 -7.61 32.93
N ASP A 224 -35.89 -6.76 33.83
CA ASP A 224 -34.46 -6.56 34.05
C ASP A 224 -33.79 -7.82 34.65
N ILE A 225 -34.47 -8.53 35.56
CA ILE A 225 -33.97 -9.81 36.13
C ILE A 225 -33.92 -10.91 35.06
N LEU A 226 -34.77 -10.83 34.04
CA LEU A 226 -34.85 -11.82 32.96
C LEU A 226 -34.06 -11.41 31.69
N GLY A 227 -33.43 -10.23 31.68
CA GLY A 227 -32.69 -9.72 30.53
C GLY A 227 -33.56 -9.43 29.29
N LEU A 228 -34.82 -9.04 29.51
CA LEU A 228 -35.81 -8.79 28.45
C LEU A 228 -35.81 -7.30 28.07
N GLY A 229 -35.35 -6.95 26.87
CA GLY A 229 -35.33 -5.56 26.37
C GLY A 229 -34.44 -5.35 25.16
N LYS A 230 -34.53 -4.16 24.53
CA LYS A 230 -33.63 -3.72 23.46
C LYS A 230 -32.25 -3.43 24.06
N SER A 231 -31.20 -3.98 23.49
CA SER A 231 -29.83 -3.61 23.89
C SER A 231 -29.44 -2.32 23.19
N THR A 232 -28.97 -1.35 23.96
CA THR A 232 -28.52 -0.06 23.42
C THR A 232 -27.00 0.00 23.49
N PRO A 233 -26.30 0.10 22.35
CA PRO A 233 -24.85 0.19 22.34
C PRO A 233 -24.38 1.51 22.96
N VAL A 234 -23.29 1.42 23.71
CA VAL A 234 -22.67 2.51 24.47
C VAL A 234 -21.16 2.43 24.30
N ASN A 235 -20.48 3.55 24.55
CA ASN A 235 -19.03 3.61 24.49
C ASN A 235 -18.42 2.58 25.46
N CYS A 236 -17.51 1.75 24.94
CA CYS A 236 -16.78 0.80 25.78
C CYS A 236 -15.83 1.50 26.75
N TYR A 237 -15.16 2.56 26.31
CA TYR A 237 -14.03 3.14 27.04
C TYR A 237 -14.22 4.63 27.36
N GLN A 238 -13.56 5.08 28.43
CA GLN A 238 -13.47 6.50 28.82
C GLN A 238 -12.04 7.05 28.69
N GLY A 239 -11.12 6.31 28.05
CA GLY A 239 -9.70 6.62 27.97
C GLY A 239 -8.92 6.39 29.27
N ASN A 240 -7.64 6.78 29.29
CA ASN A 240 -6.75 6.68 30.46
C ASN A 240 -6.55 5.26 31.02
N GLY A 241 -6.54 4.25 30.16
CA GLY A 241 -6.34 2.84 30.52
C GLY A 241 -7.53 2.23 31.26
N THR A 242 -8.74 2.77 31.09
CA THR A 242 -9.94 2.22 31.73
C THR A 242 -10.36 0.92 31.07
N ASN A 243 -10.74 -0.06 31.90
CA ASN A 243 -11.46 -1.26 31.46
C ASN A 243 -12.77 -0.90 30.75
N ALA A 244 -13.24 -1.81 29.90
CA ALA A 244 -14.50 -1.68 29.20
C ALA A 244 -15.65 -1.59 30.21
N GLN A 245 -16.58 -0.67 29.95
CA GLN A 245 -17.75 -0.42 30.79
C GLN A 245 -18.99 -1.12 30.23
N ASN A 246 -19.94 -1.43 31.12
CA ASN A 246 -21.23 -2.07 30.79
C ASN A 246 -21.05 -3.53 30.32
N ASP A 247 -22.06 -4.08 29.64
CA ASP A 247 -22.01 -5.46 29.15
C ASP A 247 -21.13 -5.50 27.89
N VAL A 248 -20.02 -6.22 27.97
CA VAL A 248 -19.05 -6.37 26.89
C VAL A 248 -19.44 -7.55 25.99
N TYR A 249 -19.60 -7.30 24.70
CA TYR A 249 -19.89 -8.32 23.70
C TYR A 249 -18.67 -8.49 22.79
N ARG A 250 -17.97 -9.62 22.96
CA ARG A 250 -16.85 -10.06 22.12
C ARG A 250 -17.33 -10.91 20.94
N LEU A 251 -16.53 -11.10 19.90
CA LEU A 251 -16.89 -11.89 18.71
C LEU A 251 -17.49 -13.27 19.05
N ASP A 252 -16.90 -13.99 20.00
CA ASP A 252 -17.34 -15.31 20.43
C ASP A 252 -18.70 -15.30 21.14
N SER A 253 -19.19 -14.14 21.58
CA SER A 253 -20.51 -13.98 22.21
C SER A 253 -21.66 -14.37 21.28
N TRP A 254 -21.44 -14.25 19.96
CA TRP A 254 -22.39 -14.67 18.94
C TRP A 254 -22.28 -16.16 18.58
N LYS A 255 -21.30 -16.90 19.12
CA LYS A 255 -21.27 -18.35 18.97
C LYS A 255 -22.32 -19.00 19.87
N GLY A 256 -22.94 -20.06 19.36
CA GLY A 256 -23.96 -20.82 20.04
C GLY A 256 -25.39 -20.44 19.66
N ASP A 257 -26.33 -20.95 20.46
CA ASP A 257 -27.75 -20.84 20.18
C ASP A 257 -28.50 -20.05 21.27
N LEU A 258 -29.78 -19.82 20.97
CA LEU A 258 -30.81 -19.24 21.81
C LEU A 258 -31.64 -20.38 22.42
N SER A 259 -31.05 -21.52 22.77
CA SER A 259 -31.82 -22.68 23.28
C SER A 259 -32.62 -22.38 24.55
N PHE A 260 -32.25 -21.36 25.33
CA PHE A 260 -33.08 -20.86 26.44
C PHE A 260 -34.50 -20.45 25.98
N TRP A 261 -34.65 -20.07 24.71
CA TRP A 261 -35.91 -19.69 24.07
C TRP A 261 -36.87 -20.86 23.88
N ASN A 262 -36.35 -22.09 23.77
CA ASN A 262 -37.17 -23.31 23.69
C ASN A 262 -38.11 -23.46 24.89
N ALA A 263 -37.75 -22.90 26.06
CA ALA A 263 -38.61 -22.91 27.25
C ALA A 263 -39.70 -21.82 27.21
N GLY A 264 -39.44 -20.69 26.55
CA GLY A 264 -40.38 -19.56 26.42
C GLY A 264 -41.43 -19.76 25.33
N SER A 265 -41.06 -20.42 24.23
CA SER A 265 -41.94 -20.68 23.09
C SER A 265 -43.19 -21.48 23.47
N ASN A 266 -43.08 -22.45 24.39
CA ASN A 266 -44.22 -23.26 24.85
C ASN A 266 -45.32 -22.43 25.54
N LYS A 267 -44.96 -21.42 26.34
CA LYS A 267 -45.93 -20.53 26.99
C LYS A 267 -46.62 -19.59 25.99
N LEU A 268 -45.91 -19.18 24.95
CA LEU A 268 -46.45 -18.34 23.89
C LEU A 268 -47.43 -19.12 23.00
N ILE A 269 -47.12 -20.38 22.71
CA ILE A 269 -48.02 -21.30 22.02
C ILE A 269 -49.35 -21.38 22.76
N GLU A 270 -49.35 -21.53 24.08
CA GLU A 270 -50.58 -21.57 24.89
C GLU A 270 -51.40 -20.27 24.78
N ALA A 271 -50.75 -19.11 24.84
CA ALA A 271 -51.40 -17.81 24.72
C ALA A 271 -52.01 -17.55 23.33
N ILE A 272 -51.30 -17.89 22.25
CA ILE A 272 -51.79 -17.73 20.87
C ILE A 272 -52.91 -18.73 20.58
N THR A 273 -52.79 -19.96 21.08
CA THR A 273 -53.83 -20.99 20.92
C THR A 273 -55.14 -20.58 21.59
N ALA A 274 -55.08 -19.83 22.70
CA ALA A 274 -56.27 -19.29 23.38
C ALA A 274 -56.99 -18.17 22.59
N LEU A 275 -56.29 -17.48 21.69
CA LEU A 275 -56.85 -16.38 20.87
C LEU A 275 -57.51 -16.85 19.57
N VAL A 276 -57.28 -18.10 19.16
CA VAL A 276 -57.86 -18.70 17.95
C VAL A 276 -58.52 -20.05 18.29
N PRO A 277 -59.65 -20.05 19.04
CA PRO A 277 -60.39 -21.28 19.30
C PRO A 277 -61.09 -21.79 18.03
N ASP A 278 -61.11 -23.12 17.85
CA ASP A 278 -61.95 -23.88 16.91
C ASP A 278 -61.64 -23.84 15.39
N VAL A 279 -60.37 -23.91 14.99
CA VAL A 279 -60.02 -24.30 13.61
C VAL A 279 -59.08 -25.51 13.59
N ALA A 280 -59.66 -26.69 13.32
CA ALA A 280 -58.90 -27.94 13.15
C ALA A 280 -57.84 -27.79 12.04
N ASN A 281 -56.64 -28.34 12.26
CA ASN A 281 -55.42 -28.26 11.42
C ASN A 281 -54.63 -26.93 11.47
N ILE A 282 -55.23 -25.81 11.89
CA ILE A 282 -54.50 -24.54 12.02
C ILE A 282 -53.64 -24.52 13.29
N GLN A 283 -54.13 -25.08 14.41
CA GLN A 283 -53.36 -25.11 15.66
C GLN A 283 -52.07 -25.92 15.57
N ASP A 284 -52.08 -27.07 14.87
CA ASP A 284 -50.87 -27.87 14.66
C ASP A 284 -49.86 -27.18 13.74
N SER A 285 -50.35 -26.46 12.73
CA SER A 285 -49.49 -25.62 11.87
C SER A 285 -48.88 -24.45 12.65
N ILE A 286 -49.65 -23.80 13.53
CA ILE A 286 -49.15 -22.72 14.40
C ILE A 286 -48.11 -23.27 15.37
N ARG A 287 -48.38 -24.42 16.01
CA ARG A 287 -47.42 -25.09 16.91
C ARG A 287 -46.14 -25.46 16.21
N SER A 288 -46.22 -26.07 15.03
CA SER A 288 -45.04 -26.44 14.25
C SER A 288 -44.26 -25.19 13.79
N SER A 289 -44.95 -24.12 13.40
CA SER A 289 -44.30 -22.87 12.96
C SER A 289 -43.56 -22.17 14.11
N ILE A 290 -44.12 -22.16 15.32
CA ILE A 290 -43.48 -21.58 16.51
C ILE A 290 -42.39 -22.51 17.07
N ALA A 291 -42.57 -23.83 16.98
CA ALA A 291 -41.55 -24.80 17.39
C ALA A 291 -40.30 -24.69 16.50
N ASN A 292 -40.48 -24.56 15.18
CA ASN A 292 -39.40 -24.41 14.21
C ASN A 292 -38.96 -22.94 14.11
N HIS A 293 -38.42 -22.37 15.18
CA HIS A 293 -37.95 -20.99 15.23
C HIS A 293 -36.43 -20.89 15.03
N TRP A 294 -35.96 -19.78 14.47
CA TRP A 294 -34.52 -19.55 14.36
C TRP A 294 -33.85 -19.46 15.73
N ASN A 295 -32.89 -20.35 15.98
CA ASN A 295 -32.24 -20.47 17.28
C ASN A 295 -30.76 -20.05 17.27
N LYS A 296 -30.17 -19.66 16.14
CA LYS A 296 -28.78 -19.15 16.15
C LYS A 296 -28.75 -17.69 16.59
N ARG A 297 -27.65 -17.26 17.22
CA ARG A 297 -27.41 -15.84 17.58
C ARG A 297 -27.01 -14.98 16.38
N VAL A 298 -26.56 -15.60 15.29
CA VAL A 298 -26.29 -14.97 13.99
C VAL A 298 -27.53 -15.01 13.09
N PRO A 299 -27.71 -14.07 12.15
CA PRO A 299 -28.84 -14.10 11.23
C PRO A 299 -28.76 -15.30 10.28
N PRO A 300 -29.90 -15.79 9.78
CA PRO A 300 -29.90 -16.76 8.69
C PRO A 300 -29.36 -16.14 7.41
N LEU A 301 -28.72 -16.94 6.56
CA LEU A 301 -28.33 -16.57 5.20
C LEU A 301 -29.24 -17.25 4.17
N PRO A 302 -29.57 -16.61 3.04
CA PRO A 302 -30.55 -17.14 2.09
C PRO A 302 -30.05 -18.38 1.32
N TRP A 303 -28.75 -18.68 1.39
CA TRP A 303 -28.14 -19.88 0.81
C TRP A 303 -27.89 -20.99 1.84
N GLU A 304 -28.20 -20.78 3.12
CA GLU A 304 -28.17 -21.85 4.11
C GLU A 304 -29.33 -22.84 3.91
N ASP A 305 -29.10 -24.08 4.33
CA ASP A 305 -30.14 -25.08 4.36
C ASP A 305 -31.11 -24.83 5.52
N ASP A 306 -32.37 -25.21 5.31
CA ASP A 306 -33.42 -25.17 6.32
C ASP A 306 -33.06 -26.17 7.44
N PRO A 307 -32.77 -25.69 8.66
CA PRO A 307 -32.32 -26.55 9.76
C PRO A 307 -33.44 -27.48 10.28
N PHE A 308 -34.68 -27.27 9.86
CA PHE A 308 -35.85 -28.05 10.27
C PHE A 308 -36.41 -28.95 9.15
N ALA A 309 -35.88 -28.86 7.93
CA ALA A 309 -36.33 -29.69 6.82
C ALA A 309 -35.73 -31.11 6.87
N THR A 310 -36.59 -32.11 6.65
CA THR A 310 -36.17 -33.51 6.46
C THR A 310 -36.79 -34.06 5.17
N PRO A 311 -36.00 -34.36 4.11
CA PRO A 311 -34.54 -34.19 4.01
C PRO A 311 -34.12 -32.70 3.97
N THR A 312 -32.84 -32.45 4.29
CA THR A 312 -32.22 -31.13 4.21
C THR A 312 -32.41 -30.52 2.82
N ARG A 313 -32.87 -29.27 2.77
CA ARG A 313 -33.07 -28.50 1.53
C ARG A 313 -32.77 -27.03 1.79
N ARG A 314 -32.56 -26.25 0.72
CA ARG A 314 -32.46 -24.79 0.82
C ARG A 314 -33.75 -24.18 1.38
N MET A 315 -33.57 -23.13 2.18
CA MET A 315 -34.68 -22.30 2.65
C MET A 315 -35.43 -21.65 1.48
N THR A 316 -36.75 -21.66 1.55
CA THR A 316 -37.58 -20.83 0.66
C THR A 316 -37.46 -19.36 1.06
N GLY A 317 -37.78 -18.43 0.15
CA GLY A 317 -37.78 -17.00 0.48
C GLY A 317 -38.74 -16.64 1.63
N LEU A 318 -39.82 -17.40 1.82
CA LEU A 318 -40.76 -17.20 2.93
C LEU A 318 -40.17 -17.67 4.26
N GLU A 319 -39.47 -18.80 4.27
CA GLU A 319 -38.76 -19.33 5.45
C GLU A 319 -37.59 -18.44 5.84
N TYR A 320 -36.78 -17.98 4.89
CA TYR A 320 -35.73 -17.01 5.14
C TYR A 320 -36.28 -15.75 5.82
N ARG A 321 -37.38 -15.18 5.28
CA ARG A 321 -38.03 -14.01 5.89
C ARG A 321 -38.58 -14.31 7.29
N LYS A 322 -39.12 -15.51 7.51
CA LYS A 322 -39.57 -15.95 8.84
C LYS A 322 -38.40 -15.95 9.81
N TYR A 323 -37.36 -16.72 9.52
CA TYR A 323 -36.19 -16.87 10.40
C TYR A 323 -35.45 -15.56 10.62
N TYR A 324 -35.33 -14.71 9.61
CA TYR A 324 -34.69 -13.40 9.75
C TYR A 324 -35.50 -12.47 10.67
N ASN A 325 -36.83 -12.45 10.55
CA ASN A 325 -37.66 -11.67 11.48
C ASN A 325 -37.64 -12.25 12.90
N GLU A 326 -37.56 -13.58 13.04
CA GLU A 326 -37.42 -14.24 14.33
C GLU A 326 -36.10 -13.90 15.02
N TRP A 327 -35.00 -13.91 14.25
CA TRP A 327 -33.70 -13.45 14.72
C TRP A 327 -33.76 -11.98 15.18
N LYS A 328 -34.55 -11.13 14.50
CA LYS A 328 -34.82 -9.73 14.91
C LYS A 328 -35.79 -9.60 16.10
N GLY A 329 -36.03 -10.66 16.85
CA GLY A 329 -36.87 -10.62 18.05
C GLY A 329 -38.37 -10.68 17.80
N LYS A 330 -38.82 -10.96 16.57
CA LYS A 330 -40.25 -11.13 16.28
C LYS A 330 -40.68 -12.57 16.46
N THR A 331 -41.97 -12.80 16.62
CA THR A 331 -42.54 -14.15 16.45
C THR A 331 -43.31 -14.18 15.16
N CYS A 332 -42.97 -15.14 14.31
CA CYS A 332 -43.53 -15.26 12.98
C CYS A 332 -44.26 -16.59 12.78
N VAL A 333 -45.39 -16.54 12.08
CA VAL A 333 -46.18 -17.71 11.71
C VAL A 333 -46.40 -17.66 10.20
N ILE A 334 -46.09 -18.78 9.53
CA ILE A 334 -46.45 -18.97 8.12
C ILE A 334 -47.87 -19.52 8.09
N VAL A 335 -48.80 -18.77 7.48
CA VAL A 335 -50.18 -19.22 7.27
C VAL A 335 -50.21 -20.10 6.02
N PRO A 336 -50.40 -21.43 6.13
CA PRO A 336 -50.14 -22.36 5.02
C PRO A 336 -51.05 -22.13 3.81
N VAL A 337 -52.30 -21.73 4.04
CA VAL A 337 -53.34 -21.61 3.00
C VAL A 337 -53.06 -20.47 2.02
N ILE A 338 -52.47 -19.37 2.50
CA ILE A 338 -52.24 -18.15 1.70
C ILE A 338 -50.76 -17.84 1.51
N GLN A 339 -49.86 -18.70 2.01
CA GLN A 339 -48.40 -18.50 2.01
C GLN A 339 -48.00 -17.10 2.55
N TYR A 340 -48.73 -16.63 3.54
CA TYR A 340 -48.53 -15.30 4.14
C TYR A 340 -47.73 -15.42 5.43
N LEU A 341 -46.74 -14.55 5.60
CA LEU A 341 -45.93 -14.45 6.81
C LEU A 341 -46.52 -13.37 7.72
N ALA A 342 -47.07 -13.77 8.86
CA ALA A 342 -47.51 -12.86 9.90
C ALA A 342 -46.45 -12.81 11.01
N CYS A 343 -45.90 -11.64 11.31
CA CYS A 343 -44.92 -11.44 12.37
C CYS A 343 -45.43 -10.41 13.38
N PHE A 344 -45.21 -10.68 14.66
CA PHE A 344 -45.58 -9.80 15.77
C PHE A 344 -44.35 -9.51 16.62
N GLU A 345 -44.26 -8.29 17.15
CA GLU A 345 -43.21 -7.94 18.12
C GLU A 345 -43.36 -8.83 19.35
N ASN A 346 -42.28 -9.53 19.73
CA ASN A 346 -42.31 -10.40 20.89
C ASN A 346 -41.46 -9.81 22.01
N VAL A 347 -42.15 -9.26 23.01
CA VAL A 347 -41.54 -8.68 24.22
C VAL A 347 -40.72 -9.70 25.03
N LEU A 348 -40.92 -11.00 24.80
CA LEU A 348 -40.20 -12.08 25.46
C LEU A 348 -38.95 -12.54 24.68
N VAL A 349 -38.73 -12.10 23.43
CA VAL A 349 -37.49 -12.40 22.68
C VAL A 349 -36.50 -11.26 22.88
N PRO A 350 -35.35 -11.50 23.55
CA PRO A 350 -34.29 -10.51 23.58
C PRO A 350 -33.74 -10.29 22.18
N ASN A 351 -33.95 -9.12 21.59
CA ASN A 351 -33.36 -8.75 20.29
C ASN A 351 -31.87 -8.39 20.40
N LYS A 352 -31.23 -8.60 21.56
CA LYS A 352 -29.90 -8.07 21.86
C LYS A 352 -28.83 -8.44 20.84
N TYR A 353 -28.82 -9.68 20.35
CA TYR A 353 -27.79 -10.11 19.40
C TYR A 353 -28.01 -9.50 18.02
N ALA A 354 -29.27 -9.28 17.62
CA ALA A 354 -29.61 -8.63 16.37
C ALA A 354 -29.42 -7.11 16.43
N ASP A 355 -29.75 -6.48 17.56
CA ASP A 355 -29.54 -5.04 17.81
C ASP A 355 -28.04 -4.68 17.73
N LEU A 356 -27.18 -5.58 18.22
CA LEU A 356 -25.74 -5.36 18.32
C LEU A 356 -24.93 -5.95 17.14
N PHE A 357 -25.57 -6.71 16.25
CA PHE A 357 -24.87 -7.45 15.20
C PHE A 357 -24.11 -6.53 14.23
N ALA A 358 -24.64 -5.33 13.96
CA ALA A 358 -24.02 -4.39 13.02
C ALA A 358 -22.61 -3.92 13.43
N TYR A 359 -22.27 -4.05 14.72
CA TYR A 359 -20.98 -3.67 15.32
C TYR A 359 -19.92 -4.77 15.21
N VAL A 360 -20.29 -5.97 14.78
CA VAL A 360 -19.29 -6.99 14.45
C VAL A 360 -18.46 -6.47 13.27
N PRO A 361 -17.12 -6.41 13.40
CA PRO A 361 -16.23 -5.96 12.34
C PRO A 361 -16.34 -6.87 11.12
N LEU A 362 -16.05 -6.31 9.95
CA LEU A 362 -16.15 -7.01 8.66
C LEU A 362 -14.87 -7.75 8.28
N SER A 363 -13.78 -7.47 8.97
CA SER A 363 -12.44 -7.92 8.67
C SER A 363 -11.64 -8.15 9.95
N SER A 364 -10.54 -8.85 9.80
CA SER A 364 -9.47 -8.92 10.78
C SER A 364 -8.88 -7.54 10.99
N THR A 365 -8.49 -7.27 12.23
CA THR A 365 -7.89 -6.00 12.63
C THR A 365 -6.53 -6.23 13.33
N GLU A 366 -6.08 -7.49 13.38
CA GLU A 366 -4.76 -7.90 13.85
C GLU A 366 -3.63 -7.27 13.02
N ASP A 367 -2.56 -6.87 13.71
CA ASP A 367 -1.34 -6.41 13.06
C ASP A 367 -0.67 -7.55 12.27
N VAL A 368 0.17 -7.21 11.31
CA VAL A 368 0.97 -8.18 10.55
C VAL A 368 2.45 -8.00 10.87
N GLU A 369 3.17 -9.10 11.12
CA GLU A 369 4.59 -9.09 11.47
C GLU A 369 5.47 -8.86 10.23
N GLY A 370 6.19 -7.74 10.20
CA GLY A 370 7.21 -7.43 9.19
C GLY A 370 8.63 -7.46 9.76
N GLU A 371 9.60 -7.21 8.88
CA GLU A 371 11.03 -7.16 9.23
C GLU A 371 11.68 -5.91 8.62
N ILE A 372 12.59 -5.28 9.34
CA ILE A 372 13.51 -4.28 8.78
C ILE A 372 14.96 -4.62 9.12
N LYS A 373 15.83 -4.51 8.11
CA LYS A 373 17.27 -4.75 8.27
C LYS A 373 18.11 -3.81 7.44
N VAL A 374 19.37 -3.65 7.82
CA VAL A 374 20.39 -3.00 6.98
C VAL A 374 20.83 -4.01 5.92
N ASP A 375 20.53 -3.71 4.66
CA ASP A 375 20.78 -4.59 3.52
C ASP A 375 22.15 -4.32 2.89
N SER A 376 22.52 -3.04 2.79
CA SER A 376 23.84 -2.65 2.27
C SER A 376 24.41 -1.44 2.98
N VAL A 377 25.74 -1.29 2.92
CA VAL A 377 26.46 -0.16 3.50
C VAL A 377 27.45 0.40 2.49
N SER A 378 27.50 1.72 2.39
CA SER A 378 28.38 2.42 1.45
C SER A 378 28.82 3.76 2.00
N SER A 379 29.87 4.36 1.41
CA SER A 379 30.20 5.76 1.68
C SER A 379 29.18 6.65 0.98
N ALA A 380 28.65 7.67 1.66
CA ALA A 380 27.53 8.47 1.14
C ALA A 380 27.85 9.29 -0.12
N THR A 381 29.13 9.44 -0.45
CA THR A 381 29.56 10.37 -1.50
C THR A 381 30.65 9.78 -2.39
N ASN A 382 30.33 9.63 -3.68
CA ASN A 382 31.30 9.55 -4.78
C ASN A 382 32.07 10.86 -5.02
N LYS A 383 31.76 11.92 -4.25
CA LYS A 383 32.51 13.18 -4.22
C LYS A 383 33.25 13.30 -2.90
N VAL A 384 34.57 13.48 -2.98
CA VAL A 384 35.47 13.83 -1.88
C VAL A 384 35.04 15.19 -1.29
N LEU A 385 33.97 15.24 -0.49
CA LEU A 385 33.60 16.41 0.28
C LEU A 385 34.63 16.54 1.41
N GLY A 386 35.55 17.50 1.27
CA GLY A 386 36.52 17.84 2.31
C GLY A 386 37.81 17.00 2.35
N GLY A 387 38.11 16.20 1.32
CA GLY A 387 39.39 15.46 1.25
C GLY A 387 39.40 14.13 2.02
N VAL A 388 38.24 13.57 2.36
CA VAL A 388 38.11 12.34 3.14
C VAL A 388 37.67 11.18 2.25
N GLY A 389 38.49 10.12 2.20
CA GLY A 389 38.15 8.83 1.59
C GLY A 389 37.68 7.85 2.64
N VAL A 390 36.57 7.17 2.39
CA VAL A 390 36.00 6.16 3.29
C VAL A 390 36.09 4.81 2.59
N SER A 391 36.57 3.78 3.30
CA SER A 391 36.75 2.44 2.75
C SER A 391 36.43 1.37 3.81
N ASN A 392 36.28 0.12 3.37
CA ASN A 392 36.01 -1.03 4.25
C ASN A 392 34.79 -0.84 5.17
N VAL A 393 33.75 -0.15 4.69
CA VAL A 393 32.51 0.03 5.45
C VAL A 393 31.83 -1.32 5.62
N ARG A 394 31.55 -1.69 6.87
CA ARG A 394 30.86 -2.92 7.26
C ARG A 394 29.92 -2.63 8.40
N PHE A 395 28.71 -3.17 8.32
CA PHE A 395 27.77 -3.20 9.43
C PHE A 395 27.45 -4.65 9.76
N SER A 396 27.43 -4.95 11.06
CA SER A 396 27.01 -6.25 11.58
C SER A 396 25.97 -6.01 12.67
N GLY A 397 24.71 -6.29 12.37
CA GLY A 397 23.58 -6.06 13.26
C GLY A 397 22.47 -7.09 13.05
N GLN A 398 21.49 -7.07 13.96
CA GLN A 398 20.31 -7.91 13.86
C GLN A 398 19.17 -7.15 13.17
N ALA A 399 18.32 -7.88 12.45
CA ALA A 399 17.08 -7.31 11.94
C ALA A 399 16.14 -6.96 13.11
N ALA A 400 15.31 -5.95 12.91
CA ALA A 400 14.26 -5.56 13.84
C ALA A 400 12.92 -6.09 13.32
N GLN A 401 12.13 -6.69 14.21
CA GLN A 401 10.73 -6.98 13.97
C GLN A 401 9.92 -5.68 14.09
N ILE A 402 8.93 -5.55 13.22
CA ILE A 402 7.96 -4.46 13.19
C ILE A 402 6.56 -5.04 13.07
N PHE A 403 5.56 -4.39 13.67
CA PHE A 403 4.17 -4.82 13.61
C PHE A 403 3.38 -3.78 12.84
N ILE A 404 2.78 -4.19 11.74
CA ILE A 404 2.16 -3.28 10.78
C ILE A 404 0.64 -3.35 10.95
N PRO A 405 0.00 -2.34 11.58
CA PRO A 405 -1.44 -2.33 11.81
C PRO A 405 -2.24 -2.17 10.52
N HIS A 406 -3.54 -2.46 10.54
CA HIS A 406 -4.50 -2.22 9.44
C HIS A 406 -4.22 -2.88 8.07
N MET A 407 -3.06 -3.50 7.84
CA MET A 407 -2.72 -4.08 6.53
C MET A 407 -3.63 -5.26 6.18
N LEU A 408 -3.87 -6.14 7.15
CA LEU A 408 -4.80 -7.26 6.97
C LEU A 408 -6.24 -6.76 6.80
N GLU A 409 -6.65 -5.77 7.61
CA GLU A 409 -7.96 -5.14 7.51
C GLU A 409 -8.20 -4.57 6.11
N ALA A 410 -7.28 -3.73 5.63
CA ALA A 410 -7.40 -3.10 4.33
C ALA A 410 -7.34 -4.10 3.17
N ASN A 411 -6.56 -5.17 3.31
CA ASN A 411 -6.50 -6.24 2.31
C ASN A 411 -7.84 -6.99 2.20
N GLU A 412 -8.41 -7.42 3.33
CA GLU A 412 -9.69 -8.14 3.36
C GLU A 412 -10.86 -7.25 2.90
N LEU A 413 -10.90 -6.00 3.37
CA LEU A 413 -11.91 -5.02 2.94
C LEU A 413 -11.75 -4.68 1.45
N GLY A 414 -10.50 -4.61 0.96
CA GLY A 414 -10.15 -4.47 -0.44
C GLY A 414 -10.64 -5.64 -1.30
N ASP A 415 -10.44 -6.88 -0.84
CA ASP A 415 -10.98 -8.08 -1.50
C ASP A 415 -12.50 -8.06 -1.54
N LEU A 416 -13.14 -7.67 -0.45
CA LEU A 416 -14.59 -7.61 -0.34
C LEU A 416 -15.19 -6.61 -1.34
N ILE A 417 -14.61 -5.41 -1.46
CA ILE A 417 -15.09 -4.43 -2.44
C ILE A 417 -14.76 -4.86 -3.88
N GLN A 418 -13.59 -5.45 -4.15
CA GLN A 418 -13.26 -6.00 -5.46
C GLN A 418 -14.25 -7.08 -5.92
N SER A 419 -14.67 -7.94 -4.99
CA SER A 419 -15.61 -9.03 -5.25
C SER A 419 -16.97 -8.56 -5.81
N THR A 420 -17.29 -7.27 -5.69
CA THR A 420 -18.54 -6.71 -6.24
C THR A 420 -18.54 -6.60 -7.76
N TYR A 421 -17.36 -6.60 -8.40
CA TYR A 421 -17.23 -6.43 -9.84
C TYR A 421 -16.25 -7.42 -10.50
N THR A 422 -15.45 -8.15 -9.73
CA THR A 422 -14.62 -9.22 -10.30
C THR A 422 -15.50 -10.41 -10.71
N PRO A 423 -15.31 -10.96 -11.93
CA PRO A 423 -15.98 -12.20 -12.34
C PRO A 423 -15.72 -13.34 -11.34
N LYS A 424 -16.67 -14.25 -11.19
CA LYS A 424 -16.62 -15.36 -10.21
C LYS A 424 -15.33 -16.20 -10.30
N ASP A 425 -14.79 -16.33 -11.51
CA ASP A 425 -13.59 -17.13 -11.80
C ASP A 425 -12.41 -16.26 -12.27
N GLY A 426 -12.49 -14.93 -12.10
CA GLY A 426 -11.44 -14.00 -12.48
C GLY A 426 -10.42 -13.79 -11.36
N ASP A 427 -9.14 -13.71 -11.72
CA ASP A 427 -8.08 -13.39 -10.76
C ASP A 427 -8.28 -11.96 -10.22
N LYS A 428 -8.43 -11.85 -8.90
CA LYS A 428 -8.59 -10.56 -8.19
C LYS A 428 -7.27 -9.85 -7.96
N LEU A 429 -6.21 -10.64 -7.81
CA LEU A 429 -4.83 -10.20 -7.68
C LEU A 429 -4.12 -10.42 -9.00
N GLY A 430 -3.17 -9.56 -9.30
CA GLY A 430 -2.29 -9.69 -10.45
C GLY A 430 -1.19 -8.63 -10.37
N ASP A 431 -0.19 -8.80 -11.22
CA ASP A 431 0.94 -7.88 -11.25
C ASP A 431 0.46 -6.45 -11.53
N PRO A 432 1.05 -5.44 -10.86
CA PRO A 432 0.75 -4.04 -11.12
C PRO A 432 0.92 -3.71 -12.61
N THR A 433 -0.11 -3.15 -13.24
CA THR A 433 -0.08 -2.74 -14.65
C THR A 433 -0.01 -1.21 -14.79
N ASN A 434 0.56 -0.70 -15.88
CA ASN A 434 0.75 0.74 -16.13
C ASN A 434 1.31 1.54 -14.93
N VAL A 435 2.26 0.94 -14.21
CA VAL A 435 3.02 1.61 -13.15
C VAL A 435 4.30 2.16 -13.78
N ALA A 436 4.63 3.42 -13.50
CA ALA A 436 5.86 4.03 -13.97
C ALA A 436 7.05 3.21 -13.46
N ALA A 437 8.03 2.95 -14.33
CA ALA A 437 9.26 2.26 -13.94
C ALA A 437 9.86 2.99 -12.73
N GLY A 438 10.01 2.27 -11.61
CA GLY A 438 10.44 2.85 -10.35
C GLY A 438 11.69 3.69 -10.55
N THR A 439 11.62 4.99 -10.23
CA THR A 439 12.79 5.85 -10.28
C THR A 439 13.85 5.25 -9.38
N SER A 440 14.99 4.88 -9.96
CA SER A 440 16.19 4.40 -9.25
C SER A 440 16.40 5.18 -7.94
N CYS A 441 16.78 4.51 -6.85
CA CYS A 441 16.93 4.88 -5.42
C CYS A 441 17.36 6.32 -5.01
N ASN A 442 16.91 7.36 -5.72
CA ASN A 442 17.10 8.78 -5.50
C ASN A 442 15.78 9.37 -4.97
N SER A 443 15.73 10.67 -4.64
CA SER A 443 14.57 11.32 -3.99
C SER A 443 13.25 10.96 -4.67
N VAL A 444 12.54 10.00 -4.09
CA VAL A 444 11.21 9.60 -4.51
C VAL A 444 10.22 10.57 -3.89
N GLU A 445 9.19 10.91 -4.64
CA GLU A 445 8.01 11.55 -4.10
C GLU A 445 7.43 10.64 -3.00
N VAL A 446 7.08 11.20 -1.84
CA VAL A 446 6.51 10.44 -0.72
C VAL A 446 5.17 11.05 -0.31
N ARG A 447 4.35 10.27 0.41
CA ARG A 447 3.21 10.78 1.16
C ARG A 447 3.36 10.40 2.62
N SER A 448 2.79 11.22 3.49
CA SER A 448 2.83 11.00 4.92
C SER A 448 1.63 11.70 5.58
N ASN A 449 1.14 11.10 6.64
CA ASN A 449 0.27 11.67 7.66
C ASN A 449 0.50 10.87 8.94
N ASP A 450 0.03 11.40 10.06
CA ASP A 450 0.09 10.73 11.35
C ASP A 450 -0.69 9.41 11.28
N GLY A 451 -0.12 8.34 11.81
CA GLY A 451 -0.65 7.00 11.72
C GLY A 451 -0.50 6.23 13.03
N ASP A 452 -0.75 4.94 12.99
CA ASP A 452 -0.52 4.07 14.14
C ASP A 452 0.94 3.63 14.23
N ASP A 453 1.52 3.62 15.43
CA ASP A 453 2.85 3.12 15.72
C ASP A 453 3.10 1.74 15.08
N LEU A 454 4.25 1.57 14.41
CA LEU A 454 4.71 0.28 13.86
C LEU A 454 5.24 -0.69 14.93
N PHE A 455 5.09 -0.33 16.22
CA PHE A 455 5.66 -1.02 17.40
C PHE A 455 7.01 -1.68 17.14
N ALA A 456 7.91 -0.90 16.55
CA ALA A 456 9.14 -1.42 16.01
C ALA A 456 10.20 -1.58 17.09
N THR A 457 10.94 -2.68 17.01
CA THR A 457 12.17 -2.83 17.80
C THR A 457 13.30 -1.96 17.25
N GLN A 458 14.35 -1.76 18.03
CA GLN A 458 15.53 -1.01 17.60
C GLN A 458 16.49 -1.91 16.79
N ILE A 459 17.03 -1.40 15.69
CA ILE A 459 18.12 -2.07 14.97
C ILE A 459 19.41 -1.73 15.70
N THR A 460 20.08 -2.74 16.24
CA THR A 460 21.39 -2.59 16.91
C THR A 460 22.46 -3.34 16.15
N GLY A 461 23.62 -2.72 16.01
CA GLY A 461 24.76 -3.35 15.35
C GLY A 461 26.04 -2.55 15.48
N ASN A 462 27.15 -3.16 15.07
CA ASN A 462 28.46 -2.54 15.03
C ASN A 462 28.75 -2.01 13.63
N LEU A 463 29.03 -0.72 13.53
CA LEU A 463 29.50 -0.06 12.32
C LEU A 463 31.02 0.03 12.38
N SER A 464 31.69 -0.44 11.32
CA SER A 464 33.14 -0.34 11.16
C SER A 464 33.53 0.18 9.79
N TYR A 465 34.55 1.03 9.73
CA TYR A 465 35.06 1.61 8.48
C TYR A 465 36.47 2.18 8.67
N THR A 466 37.13 2.53 7.56
CA THR A 466 38.43 3.21 7.56
C THR A 466 38.31 4.57 6.86
N ALA A 467 38.56 5.65 7.60
CA ALA A 467 38.63 7.00 7.06
C ALA A 467 40.08 7.42 6.77
N SER A 468 40.32 7.88 5.56
CA SER A 468 41.63 8.36 5.09
C SER A 468 41.52 9.83 4.70
N PHE A 469 42.32 10.69 5.30
CA PHE A 469 42.29 12.14 5.00
C PHE A 469 43.61 12.81 5.29
N THR A 470 43.78 14.01 4.73
CA THR A 470 44.94 14.87 4.98
C THR A 470 44.53 16.11 5.75
N CYS A 471 45.34 16.47 6.74
CA CYS A 471 45.25 17.71 7.49
C CYS A 471 46.51 18.54 7.28
N SER A 472 46.33 19.86 7.15
CA SER A 472 47.42 20.81 7.12
C SER A 472 47.39 21.60 8.42
N PHE A 473 48.45 21.48 9.19
CA PHE A 473 48.67 22.23 10.42
C PHE A 473 49.69 23.33 10.17
N ASP A 474 49.58 24.46 10.87
CA ASP A 474 50.66 25.43 10.86
C ASP A 474 51.85 24.83 11.61
N ALA A 475 53.00 24.77 10.95
CA ALA A 475 54.25 24.42 11.63
C ALA A 475 54.48 25.52 12.65
N GLU A 476 54.60 25.15 13.93
CA GLU A 476 54.71 26.06 15.07
C GLU A 476 55.35 27.39 14.68
N SER A 477 54.55 28.46 14.71
CA SER A 477 55.03 29.83 14.64
C SER A 477 55.70 30.18 15.97
N THR A 478 56.82 29.51 16.26
CA THR A 478 57.72 30.00 17.29
C THR A 478 58.37 31.26 16.75
N LYS A 479 57.97 32.43 17.27
CA LYS A 479 58.78 33.64 17.10
C LYS A 479 60.17 33.27 17.63
N ALA A 480 61.18 33.35 16.77
CA ALA A 480 62.52 32.87 17.10
C ALA A 480 63.01 33.52 18.40
N PRO A 481 63.61 32.76 19.33
CA PRO A 481 64.19 33.34 20.55
C PRO A 481 65.16 34.44 20.17
N PHE A 482 64.99 35.63 20.74
CA PHE A 482 65.87 36.77 20.51
C PHE A 482 66.64 37.12 21.79
N ALA A 483 67.82 37.69 21.61
CA ALA A 483 68.67 38.11 22.70
C ALA A 483 68.51 39.61 22.93
N THR A 484 68.31 39.98 24.18
CA THR A 484 68.38 41.35 24.66
C THR A 484 69.59 41.48 25.60
N PRO A 485 70.15 42.69 25.79
CA PRO A 485 71.39 42.87 26.55
C PRO A 485 71.32 42.31 27.98
N VAL A 486 70.18 42.48 28.66
CA VAL A 486 70.04 42.02 30.05
C VAL A 486 69.75 40.53 30.10
N CYS A 487 68.80 40.02 29.31
CA CYS A 487 68.46 38.60 29.35
C CYS A 487 69.65 37.70 28.95
N ASN A 488 70.41 38.07 27.92
CA ASN A 488 71.56 37.28 27.45
C ASN A 488 72.72 37.27 28.46
N GLY A 489 72.86 38.32 29.27
CA GLY A 489 73.87 38.41 30.33
C GLY A 489 73.64 37.43 31.49
N ILE A 490 72.42 36.87 31.62
CA ILE A 490 72.05 35.94 32.68
C ILE A 490 72.28 34.51 32.19
N GLY A 491 73.56 34.09 32.18
CA GLY A 491 73.93 32.70 31.92
C GLY A 491 73.52 32.18 30.53
N GLY A 492 73.40 33.06 29.53
CA GLY A 492 73.00 32.69 28.16
C GLY A 492 71.49 32.48 27.97
N ALA A 493 70.65 33.00 28.88
CA ALA A 493 69.20 33.02 28.72
C ALA A 493 68.75 33.83 27.48
N ARG A 494 67.56 33.53 26.97
CA ARG A 494 66.97 34.24 25.82
C ARG A 494 65.55 34.68 26.11
N CYS A 495 65.11 35.72 25.42
CA CYS A 495 63.72 36.11 25.41
C CYS A 495 62.92 35.11 24.58
N VAL A 496 62.00 34.41 25.24
CA VAL A 496 61.08 33.44 24.66
C VAL A 496 59.65 33.86 24.99
N ASP A 497 58.66 33.34 24.26
CA ASP A 497 57.26 33.63 24.58
C ASP A 497 56.93 33.17 26.01
N LYS A 498 56.07 33.91 26.70
CA LYS A 498 55.72 33.65 28.09
C LYS A 498 55.06 32.28 28.31
N ASN A 499 54.54 31.66 27.25
CA ASN A 499 53.99 30.32 27.28
C ASN A 499 55.04 29.18 27.16
N TRP A 500 56.33 29.49 26.93
CA TRP A 500 57.41 28.49 26.91
C TRP A 500 57.69 27.93 28.31
N THR A 501 58.03 26.65 28.37
CA THR A 501 58.44 26.00 29.61
C THR A 501 59.96 26.08 29.71
N CYS A 502 60.47 26.85 30.66
CA CYS A 502 61.91 27.04 30.87
C CYS A 502 62.42 26.29 32.10
N GLY A 503 63.58 25.63 31.97
CA GLY A 503 64.27 25.04 33.12
C GLY A 503 64.64 26.09 34.18
N THR A 504 64.87 27.33 33.76
CA THR A 504 64.93 28.50 34.66
C THR A 504 64.28 29.70 34.00
N SER A 505 63.29 30.32 34.64
CA SER A 505 62.64 31.54 34.17
C SER A 505 63.02 32.72 35.07
N PHE A 506 63.40 33.83 34.46
CA PHE A 506 63.81 35.08 35.11
C PHE A 506 62.72 36.17 34.99
N GLY A 507 61.55 35.86 34.42
CA GLY A 507 60.46 36.82 34.19
C GLY A 507 60.72 37.74 32.98
N SER A 508 59.92 38.78 32.79
CA SER A 508 59.97 39.69 31.62
C SER A 508 61.11 40.73 31.69
N VAL A 509 62.32 40.32 32.06
CA VAL A 509 63.51 41.18 32.14
C VAL A 509 63.88 41.60 30.73
N ASP A 510 63.66 42.88 30.39
CA ASP A 510 63.90 43.57 29.09
C ASP A 510 63.38 42.92 27.79
N CYS A 511 62.67 41.79 27.88
CA CYS A 511 62.08 41.08 26.75
C CYS A 511 60.74 41.65 26.23
N GLY A 512 60.13 42.60 26.95
CA GLY A 512 58.76 43.09 26.68
C GLY A 512 57.67 42.27 27.39
N THR A 513 56.42 42.74 27.35
CA THR A 513 55.31 42.18 28.15
C THR A 513 54.80 40.82 27.70
N GLU A 514 55.04 40.45 26.43
CA GLU A 514 54.62 39.17 25.83
C GLU A 514 55.67 38.05 25.99
N TYR A 515 56.87 38.38 26.47
CA TYR A 515 58.00 37.47 26.53
C TYR A 515 58.53 37.32 27.96
N GLN A 516 59.19 36.20 28.22
CA GLN A 516 59.96 35.95 29.44
C GLN A 516 61.41 35.64 29.08
N CYS A 517 62.33 36.08 29.92
CA CYS A 517 63.72 35.68 29.87
C CYS A 517 63.87 34.32 30.54
N GLY A 518 64.42 33.33 29.84
CA GLY A 518 64.66 32.01 30.44
C GLY A 518 65.79 31.23 29.78
N SER A 519 66.29 30.22 30.49
CA SER A 519 67.28 29.26 29.99
C SER A 519 66.69 27.85 29.94
N ASN A 520 67.20 27.03 29.02
CA ASN A 520 66.67 25.69 28.71
C ASN A 520 65.15 25.71 28.48
N CYS A 521 64.71 26.64 27.63
CA CYS A 521 63.30 26.82 27.30
C CYS A 521 62.89 25.96 26.12
N SER A 522 61.73 25.31 26.26
CA SER A 522 61.03 24.59 25.21
C SER A 522 59.68 25.27 24.93
N PRO A 523 59.28 25.43 23.67
CA PRO A 523 57.95 25.93 23.35
C PRO A 523 56.88 25.00 23.94
N PRO A 524 55.69 25.52 24.29
CA PRO A 524 54.55 24.63 24.54
C PRO A 524 54.25 23.92 23.23
N GLU A 525 54.02 22.60 23.27
CA GLU A 525 53.59 21.86 22.09
C GLU A 525 52.27 22.46 21.60
N ALA A 526 52.29 23.13 20.45
CA ALA A 526 51.08 23.73 19.92
C ALA A 526 50.16 22.60 19.43
N THR A 527 49.12 22.27 20.18
CA THR A 527 48.13 21.27 19.76
C THR A 527 47.14 21.90 18.80
N ASN A 528 47.35 21.65 17.50
CA ASN A 528 46.38 22.01 16.48
C ASN A 528 45.41 20.85 16.26
N GLU A 529 44.11 21.15 16.22
CA GLU A 529 43.06 20.17 15.90
C GLU A 529 42.68 20.23 14.42
N CYS A 530 42.48 19.06 13.82
CA CYS A 530 41.86 18.89 12.51
C CYS A 530 40.59 18.08 12.67
N LYS A 531 39.45 18.66 12.30
CA LYS A 531 38.14 17.99 12.31
C LYS A 531 37.72 17.68 10.89
N LYS A 532 37.29 16.45 10.66
CA LYS A 532 36.82 15.96 9.36
C LYS A 532 35.50 15.24 9.52
N ASP A 533 34.50 15.67 8.76
CA ASP A 533 33.21 15.00 8.71
C ASP A 533 33.28 13.82 7.73
N VAL A 534 32.73 12.69 8.15
CA VAL A 534 32.57 11.44 7.41
C VAL A 534 31.09 11.18 7.25
N TYR A 535 30.69 10.76 6.04
CA TYR A 535 29.30 10.43 5.72
C TYR A 535 29.20 8.96 5.27
N ILE A 536 28.38 8.18 5.96
CA ILE A 536 28.16 6.75 5.69
C ILE A 536 26.69 6.53 5.40
N ASN A 537 26.39 5.86 4.29
CA ASN A 537 25.04 5.45 3.94
C ASN A 537 24.80 4.01 4.39
N LEU A 538 23.74 3.81 5.17
CA LEU A 538 23.18 2.49 5.44
C LEU A 538 21.88 2.36 4.64
N SER A 539 21.85 1.46 3.67
CA SER A 539 20.62 1.15 2.96
C SER A 539 19.81 0.15 3.77
N THR A 540 18.61 0.51 4.22
CA THR A 540 17.71 -0.45 4.86
C THR A 540 16.74 -1.05 3.86
N LYS A 541 16.40 -2.32 4.08
CA LYS A 541 15.33 -3.04 3.41
C LYS A 541 14.25 -3.34 4.45
N MET A 542 13.02 -2.94 4.14
CA MET A 542 11.82 -3.24 4.93
C MET A 542 11.00 -4.28 4.17
N SER A 543 10.55 -5.32 4.87
CA SER A 543 9.53 -6.25 4.43
C SER A 543 8.21 -5.83 5.08
N ALA A 544 7.25 -5.43 4.25
CA ALA A 544 5.92 -5.01 4.67
C ALA A 544 4.89 -6.01 4.09
N PRO A 545 4.46 -7.02 4.86
CA PRO A 545 3.51 -8.00 4.37
C PRO A 545 2.20 -7.36 3.91
N LEU A 546 1.58 -7.96 2.90
CA LEU A 546 0.33 -7.51 2.27
C LEU A 546 0.38 -6.13 1.60
N ALA A 547 1.50 -5.39 1.63
CA ALA A 547 1.55 -4.09 0.96
C ALA A 547 1.39 -4.21 -0.55
N ASP A 548 1.99 -5.23 -1.18
CA ASP A 548 1.78 -5.55 -2.61
C ASP A 548 0.31 -5.90 -2.89
N ASP A 549 -0.30 -6.74 -2.04
CA ASP A 549 -1.69 -7.15 -2.20
C ASP A 549 -2.64 -5.96 -2.06
N VAL A 550 -2.48 -5.15 -1.00
CA VAL A 550 -3.28 -3.94 -0.79
C VAL A 550 -3.12 -2.98 -1.96
N TRP A 551 -1.89 -2.75 -2.41
CA TRP A 551 -1.58 -1.90 -3.56
C TRP A 551 -2.21 -2.42 -4.85
N SER A 552 -2.08 -3.72 -5.12
CA SER A 552 -2.67 -4.38 -6.28
C SER A 552 -4.20 -4.27 -6.23
N ARG A 553 -4.81 -4.52 -5.08
CA ARG A 553 -6.27 -4.50 -4.91
C ARG A 553 -6.87 -3.11 -5.01
N LEU A 554 -6.24 -2.13 -4.39
CA LEU A 554 -6.81 -0.79 -4.28
C LEU A 554 -6.41 0.08 -5.47
N VAL A 555 -5.22 -0.09 -6.04
CA VAL A 555 -4.68 0.86 -7.02
C VAL A 555 -4.14 0.25 -8.31
N ALA A 556 -3.13 -0.61 -8.26
CA ALA A 556 -2.31 -0.89 -9.45
C ALA A 556 -2.57 -2.24 -10.12
N GLY A 557 -3.25 -3.17 -9.45
CA GLY A 557 -3.58 -4.48 -10.03
C GLY A 557 -4.58 -4.37 -11.18
N PRO A 558 -4.71 -5.40 -12.03
CA PRO A 558 -5.59 -5.37 -13.20
C PRO A 558 -7.06 -5.15 -12.83
N MET A 559 -7.48 -5.70 -11.68
CA MET A 559 -8.83 -5.58 -11.14
C MET A 559 -8.92 -4.59 -9.98
N SER A 560 -8.03 -3.60 -9.90
CA SER A 560 -8.01 -2.67 -8.77
C SER A 560 -9.25 -1.77 -8.70
N VAL A 561 -9.62 -1.36 -7.49
CA VAL A 561 -10.77 -0.45 -7.27
C VAL A 561 -10.55 0.88 -7.96
N PHE A 562 -9.35 1.45 -7.85
CA PHE A 562 -9.00 2.69 -8.52
C PHE A 562 -9.15 2.59 -10.03
N LYS A 563 -8.60 1.56 -10.68
CA LYS A 563 -8.68 1.39 -12.14
C LYS A 563 -10.09 1.12 -12.62
N ARG A 564 -10.93 0.52 -11.78
CA ARG A 564 -12.34 0.35 -12.10
C ARG A 564 -13.07 1.70 -12.23
N ILE A 565 -12.68 2.69 -11.42
CA ILE A 565 -13.25 4.05 -11.43
C ILE A 565 -12.52 4.94 -12.44
N PHE A 566 -11.23 4.72 -12.64
CA PHE A 566 -10.36 5.44 -13.57
C PHE A 566 -9.81 4.52 -14.68
N PRO A 567 -10.66 3.97 -15.57
CA PRO A 567 -10.23 2.99 -16.57
C PRO A 567 -9.23 3.55 -17.59
N LYS A 568 -9.18 4.89 -17.72
CA LYS A 568 -8.26 5.59 -18.63
C LYS A 568 -6.82 5.56 -18.17
N THR A 569 -6.47 5.04 -17.00
CA THR A 569 -5.08 4.82 -16.59
C THR A 569 -4.48 3.54 -17.18
N ASN A 570 -5.09 2.93 -18.20
CA ASN A 570 -4.62 1.69 -18.82
C ASN A 570 -4.38 1.81 -20.34
N THR A 571 -4.40 3.02 -20.93
CA THR A 571 -4.32 3.20 -22.39
C THR A 571 -3.38 4.33 -22.79
N GLU A 572 -2.78 4.28 -23.98
CA GLU A 572 -2.10 5.45 -24.59
C GLU A 572 -3.09 6.63 -24.70
N GLY A 573 -2.67 7.82 -24.27
CA GLY A 573 -3.56 8.97 -24.05
C GLY A 573 -4.20 9.04 -22.65
N SER A 574 -3.76 8.17 -21.73
CA SER A 574 -4.10 8.23 -20.31
C SER A 574 -3.63 9.52 -19.64
N VAL A 575 -4.19 9.78 -18.45
CA VAL A 575 -3.74 10.85 -17.53
C VAL A 575 -2.29 10.68 -17.03
N GLY A 576 -1.61 9.58 -17.40
CA GLY A 576 -0.24 9.26 -17.04
C GLY A 576 -0.11 7.86 -16.45
N GLN A 577 1.13 7.42 -16.20
CA GLN A 577 1.42 6.16 -15.51
C GLN A 577 1.18 6.31 -14.01
N ILE A 578 0.71 5.26 -13.34
CA ILE A 578 0.58 5.24 -11.88
C ILE A 578 1.98 5.27 -11.28
N LEU A 579 2.26 6.22 -10.38
CA LEU A 579 3.52 6.26 -9.66
C LEU A 579 3.46 5.30 -8.48
N ASP A 580 4.51 4.49 -8.31
CA ASP A 580 4.71 3.76 -7.07
C ASP A 580 5.29 4.71 -6.02
N ILE A 581 4.41 5.32 -5.23
CA ILE A 581 4.75 6.33 -4.22
C ILE A 581 4.80 5.65 -2.86
N PRO A 582 5.95 5.65 -2.15
CA PRO A 582 5.99 5.11 -0.80
C PRO A 582 5.36 6.06 0.23
N GLY A 583 4.88 5.47 1.32
CA GLY A 583 4.58 6.20 2.56
C GLY A 583 5.89 6.53 3.29
N SER A 584 5.93 7.63 4.04
CA SER A 584 7.11 8.06 4.80
C SER A 584 6.75 8.29 6.26
N THR A 585 7.60 7.82 7.18
CA THR A 585 7.48 8.06 8.62
C THR A 585 8.84 8.40 9.22
N ASN A 586 8.87 9.08 10.37
CA ASN A 586 10.12 9.51 10.99
C ASN A 586 10.74 8.38 11.82
N ILE A 587 12.07 8.33 11.84
CA ILE A 587 12.85 7.46 12.72
C ILE A 587 13.98 8.27 13.35
N SER A 588 14.60 7.75 14.40
CA SER A 588 15.70 8.44 15.07
C SER A 588 16.91 7.55 15.26
N TYR A 589 18.06 8.17 15.53
CA TYR A 589 19.34 7.48 15.60
C TYR A 589 20.11 7.93 16.81
N SER A 590 20.83 6.99 17.40
CA SER A 590 21.80 7.29 18.45
C SER A 590 23.07 6.46 18.30
N GLY A 591 24.19 7.06 18.69
CA GLY A 591 25.51 6.46 18.61
C GLY A 591 26.60 7.44 19.01
N LEU A 592 27.74 6.94 19.46
CA LEU A 592 28.87 7.79 19.84
C LEU A 592 29.37 8.56 18.60
N GLY A 593 29.34 9.90 18.65
CA GLY A 593 29.85 10.75 17.56
C GLY A 593 28.92 10.89 16.35
N VAL A 594 27.70 10.37 16.42
CA VAL A 594 26.73 10.41 15.31
C VAL A 594 25.86 11.67 15.40
N SER A 595 25.74 12.38 14.28
CA SER A 595 24.72 13.41 14.04
C SER A 595 23.90 12.99 12.81
N SER A 596 22.57 13.14 12.85
CA SER A 596 21.68 12.65 11.79
C SER A 596 21.37 13.72 10.74
N ALA A 597 21.26 13.29 9.48
CA ALA A 597 20.64 14.04 8.39
C ALA A 597 19.78 13.05 7.58
N ASP A 598 18.53 13.43 7.29
CA ASP A 598 17.46 12.63 6.66
C ASP A 598 17.13 11.30 7.39
N THR A 599 16.02 11.30 8.13
CA THR A 599 15.66 10.24 9.07
C THR A 599 14.26 9.69 8.81
N ASP A 600 13.93 9.42 7.56
CA ASP A 600 12.64 8.83 7.18
C ASP A 600 12.74 7.34 6.85
N LEU A 601 11.79 6.57 7.37
CA LEU A 601 11.49 5.20 6.95
C LEU A 601 10.42 5.24 5.86
N LYS A 602 10.74 4.68 4.69
CA LYS A 602 9.80 4.56 3.58
C LYS A 602 9.16 3.18 3.54
N ILE A 603 7.83 3.17 3.42
CA ILE A 603 6.98 1.97 3.34
C ILE A 603 6.44 1.86 1.90
N PRO A 604 6.67 0.73 1.19
CA PRO A 604 6.30 0.60 -0.22
C PRO A 604 4.81 0.82 -0.47
N HIS A 605 4.47 1.43 -1.59
CA HIS A 605 3.11 1.59 -2.14
C HIS A 605 2.11 2.43 -1.33
N ILE A 606 2.29 2.57 -0.02
CA ILE A 606 1.30 3.19 0.88
C ILE A 606 0.97 4.63 0.45
N GLY A 607 1.98 5.38 0.00
CA GLY A 607 1.77 6.73 -0.51
C GLY A 607 0.95 6.76 -1.80
N GLY A 608 1.11 5.75 -2.66
CA GLY A 608 0.28 5.56 -3.84
C GLY A 608 -1.16 5.25 -3.45
N VAL A 609 -1.40 4.45 -2.40
CA VAL A 609 -2.76 4.18 -1.90
C VAL A 609 -3.42 5.48 -1.46
N SER A 610 -2.71 6.37 -0.77
CA SER A 610 -3.22 7.71 -0.45
C SER A 610 -3.54 8.52 -1.71
N GLU A 611 -2.60 8.58 -2.64
CA GLU A 611 -2.69 9.40 -3.85
C GLU A 611 -3.87 8.96 -4.73
N TYR A 612 -3.93 7.68 -5.07
CA TYR A 612 -4.87 7.21 -6.08
C TYR A 612 -6.16 6.70 -5.47
N PHE A 613 -6.08 5.87 -4.42
CA PHE A 613 -7.29 5.27 -3.85
C PHE A 613 -8.07 6.29 -3.01
N LEU A 614 -7.44 6.91 -2.01
CA LEU A 614 -8.14 7.88 -1.17
C LEU A 614 -8.45 9.17 -1.92
N LYS A 615 -7.42 9.93 -2.32
CA LYS A 615 -7.63 11.23 -2.96
C LYS A 615 -8.26 11.11 -4.34
N GLY A 616 -7.82 10.15 -5.15
CA GLY A 616 -8.33 9.95 -6.49
C GLY A 616 -9.80 9.58 -6.52
N ILE A 617 -10.23 8.54 -5.79
CA ILE A 617 -11.65 8.15 -5.77
C ILE A 617 -12.51 9.27 -5.17
N GLN A 618 -12.11 9.87 -4.06
CA GLN A 618 -12.87 10.99 -3.48
C GLN A 618 -13.01 12.14 -4.47
N THR A 619 -11.96 12.45 -5.23
CA THR A 619 -11.98 13.46 -6.30
C THR A 619 -12.96 13.10 -7.41
N ALA A 620 -13.00 11.84 -7.86
CA ALA A 620 -13.97 11.38 -8.86
C ALA A 620 -15.43 11.48 -8.40
N LEU A 621 -15.67 11.28 -7.10
CA LEU A 621 -17.02 11.32 -6.53
C LEU A 621 -17.49 12.75 -6.21
N ARG A 622 -16.60 13.76 -6.23
CA ARG A 622 -16.96 15.17 -6.04
C ARG A 622 -17.48 15.80 -7.34
N PRO A 623 -18.29 16.87 -7.28
CA PRO A 623 -18.72 17.57 -8.49
C PRO A 623 -17.52 18.11 -9.29
N LYS A 624 -17.66 18.12 -10.61
CA LYS A 624 -16.58 18.41 -11.56
C LYS A 624 -15.83 19.71 -11.20
N GLY A 625 -14.52 19.61 -11.00
CA GLY A 625 -13.63 20.73 -10.69
C GLY A 625 -13.34 20.96 -9.20
N MET A 626 -13.85 20.11 -8.29
CA MET A 626 -13.65 20.25 -6.83
C MET A 626 -12.77 19.16 -6.18
N GLY A 627 -11.87 18.55 -6.96
CA GLY A 627 -10.92 17.55 -6.46
C GLY A 627 -9.47 18.02 -6.52
N GLU A 628 -8.61 17.32 -5.78
CA GLU A 628 -7.17 17.58 -5.81
C GLU A 628 -6.56 17.01 -7.10
N PRO A 629 -5.59 17.69 -7.73
CA PRO A 629 -4.86 17.12 -8.84
C PRO A 629 -4.07 15.90 -8.34
N LEU A 630 -4.10 14.82 -9.12
CA LEU A 630 -3.33 13.61 -8.85
C LEU A 630 -1.98 13.68 -9.55
N SER A 631 -0.92 13.22 -8.86
CA SER A 631 0.40 12.99 -9.46
C SER A 631 0.32 11.77 -10.37
N PHE A 632 0.78 11.90 -11.61
CA PHE A 632 1.00 10.77 -12.51
C PHE A 632 2.40 10.87 -13.10
N GLY A 633 3.00 9.71 -13.40
CA GLY A 633 4.24 9.62 -14.14
C GLY A 633 4.02 10.09 -15.57
N ALA A 634 5.08 10.60 -16.18
CA ALA A 634 5.07 10.83 -17.62
C ALA A 634 4.66 9.53 -18.31
N ASN A 635 3.69 9.60 -19.23
CA ASN A 635 3.58 8.55 -20.23
C ASN A 635 4.95 8.46 -20.89
N GLN A 636 5.58 7.28 -20.86
CA GLN A 636 6.85 7.12 -21.54
C GLN A 636 6.65 7.59 -22.98
N SER A 637 7.25 8.73 -23.32
CA SER A 637 7.47 9.11 -24.69
C SER A 637 8.55 8.14 -25.17
N SER A 638 8.11 7.10 -25.87
CA SER A 638 8.96 6.08 -26.46
C SER A 638 9.85 6.72 -27.54
N ASP A 639 11.01 7.23 -27.12
CA ASP A 639 12.13 7.55 -28.00
C ASP A 639 13.27 6.49 -27.89
N ASP A 640 13.04 5.37 -27.18
CA ASP A 640 13.97 4.24 -27.17
C ASP A 640 13.28 2.95 -27.65
N GLU A 641 13.79 2.39 -28.75
CA GLU A 641 13.35 1.16 -29.42
C GLU A 641 13.26 -0.04 -28.45
N VAL A 642 12.03 -0.45 -28.12
CA VAL A 642 11.74 -1.81 -27.65
C VAL A 642 10.87 -2.50 -28.71
N SER A 643 11.32 -3.67 -29.16
CA SER A 643 10.65 -4.47 -30.19
C SER A 643 9.27 -4.93 -29.70
N GLY A 644 8.20 -4.49 -30.37
CA GLY A 644 6.83 -4.94 -30.10
C GLY A 644 5.78 -3.83 -29.98
N GLU A 645 6.18 -2.55 -29.95
CA GLU A 645 5.23 -1.42 -30.03
C GLU A 645 5.03 -0.96 -31.48
N ILE A 646 3.81 -0.54 -31.81
CA ILE A 646 3.49 0.00 -33.13
C ILE A 646 4.29 1.30 -33.37
N ASN A 647 5.02 1.38 -34.48
CA ASN A 647 5.89 2.52 -34.78
C ASN A 647 5.45 3.31 -36.02
N CYS A 648 4.14 3.41 -36.26
CA CYS A 648 3.56 4.25 -37.29
C CYS A 648 3.55 5.75 -36.88
N ASP A 649 3.47 6.66 -37.85
CA ASP A 649 3.26 8.09 -37.60
C ASP A 649 1.79 8.35 -37.22
N GLN A 650 1.47 8.23 -35.92
CA GLN A 650 0.11 8.51 -35.41
C GLN A 650 -0.26 10.00 -35.46
N SER A 651 0.69 10.89 -35.75
CA SER A 651 0.44 12.33 -35.83
C SER A 651 -0.19 12.75 -37.16
N VAL A 652 -0.30 11.84 -38.14
CA VAL A 652 -0.89 12.14 -39.44
C VAL A 652 -2.35 12.53 -39.27
N PRO A 653 -2.74 13.77 -39.64
CA PRO A 653 -4.13 14.21 -39.58
C PRO A 653 -5.03 13.30 -40.42
N GLU A 654 -6.32 13.27 -40.10
CA GLU A 654 -7.28 12.47 -40.84
C GLU A 654 -7.24 12.75 -42.35
N ILE A 655 -6.91 11.72 -43.13
CA ILE A 655 -6.94 11.77 -44.59
C ILE A 655 -8.23 11.10 -45.06
N ASN A 656 -9.02 11.84 -45.82
CA ASN A 656 -10.23 11.32 -46.44
C ASN A 656 -9.91 10.75 -47.83
N ILE A 657 -10.20 9.46 -48.02
CA ILE A 657 -10.05 8.75 -49.30
C ILE A 657 -11.43 8.45 -49.83
N ASN A 658 -11.68 8.81 -51.10
CA ASN A 658 -12.97 8.58 -51.72
C ASN A 658 -13.34 7.08 -51.69
N GLY A 659 -14.51 6.77 -51.12
CA GLY A 659 -15.03 5.42 -50.99
C GLY A 659 -14.53 4.61 -49.78
N LEU A 660 -13.52 5.06 -49.03
CA LEU A 660 -13.05 4.36 -47.83
C LEU A 660 -14.07 4.48 -46.70
N ASN A 661 -14.57 3.34 -46.22
CA ASN A 661 -15.34 3.22 -44.99
C ASN A 661 -14.42 2.77 -43.84
N LYS A 662 -13.86 3.75 -43.12
CA LYS A 662 -12.90 3.50 -42.02
C LYS A 662 -13.51 2.70 -40.87
N GLU A 663 -14.80 2.87 -40.59
CA GLU A 663 -15.49 2.11 -39.55
C GLU A 663 -15.66 0.65 -39.94
N ALA A 664 -16.05 0.39 -41.19
CA ALA A 664 -16.12 -0.98 -41.71
C ALA A 664 -14.73 -1.63 -41.73
N ALA A 665 -13.69 -0.90 -42.11
CA ALA A 665 -12.31 -1.41 -42.10
C ALA A 665 -11.81 -1.78 -40.69
N ASP A 666 -12.04 -0.93 -39.70
CA ASP A 666 -11.74 -1.21 -38.29
C ASP A 666 -12.54 -2.39 -37.72
N ASN A 667 -13.76 -2.63 -38.23
CA ASN A 667 -14.54 -3.79 -37.83
C ASN A 667 -14.03 -5.07 -38.49
N VAL A 668 -13.60 -5.01 -39.76
CA VAL A 668 -13.00 -6.16 -40.46
C VAL A 668 -11.74 -6.63 -39.76
N THR A 669 -10.86 -5.73 -39.31
CA THR A 669 -9.62 -6.12 -38.59
C THR A 669 -9.88 -6.87 -37.28
N LYS A 670 -11.08 -6.72 -36.69
CA LYS A 670 -11.50 -7.45 -35.50
C LYS A 670 -12.18 -8.77 -35.82
N MET A 671 -12.68 -8.92 -37.05
CA MET A 671 -13.40 -10.10 -37.53
C MET A 671 -12.52 -11.08 -38.32
N TRP A 672 -11.46 -10.57 -38.96
CA TRP A 672 -10.55 -11.34 -39.82
C TRP A 672 -9.73 -12.38 -39.03
N TYR A 673 -9.81 -12.34 -37.69
CA TYR A 673 -9.03 -13.16 -36.77
C TYR A 673 -9.74 -14.42 -36.24
N ALA A 674 -8.97 -15.52 -36.08
CA ALA A 674 -9.43 -16.83 -35.61
C ALA A 674 -8.94 -17.26 -34.21
N GLU A 675 -8.01 -16.54 -33.55
CA GLU A 675 -7.25 -17.07 -32.39
C GLU A 675 -7.31 -16.25 -31.07
N GLY A 676 -8.29 -15.34 -30.83
CA GLY A 676 -8.47 -14.61 -29.52
C GLY A 676 -8.59 -13.07 -29.56
N PRO A 677 -8.72 -12.37 -28.41
CA PRO A 677 -8.80 -10.90 -28.38
C PRO A 677 -7.40 -10.25 -28.45
N GLY A 678 -7.18 -9.36 -29.43
CA GLY A 678 -6.00 -8.47 -29.51
C GLY A 678 -6.39 -7.04 -29.89
N ARG A 679 -5.41 -6.15 -30.08
CA ARG A 679 -5.58 -4.75 -30.47
C ARG A 679 -5.05 -4.50 -31.90
N PRO A 680 -5.93 -4.54 -32.92
CA PRO A 680 -5.60 -3.99 -34.23
C PRO A 680 -5.29 -2.49 -34.14
N TYR A 681 -4.25 -2.02 -34.83
CA TYR A 681 -3.82 -0.61 -34.83
C TYR A 681 -4.39 0.20 -36.00
N PHE A 682 -5.49 -0.28 -36.60
CA PHE A 682 -6.09 0.35 -37.76
C PHE A 682 -6.45 1.81 -37.51
N LYS A 683 -7.07 2.13 -36.36
CA LYS A 683 -7.52 3.51 -36.06
C LYS A 683 -6.35 4.48 -35.95
N GLU A 684 -5.28 4.04 -35.32
CA GLU A 684 -4.09 4.83 -35.03
C GLU A 684 -3.23 5.03 -36.28
N CYS A 685 -3.09 4.01 -37.13
CA CYS A 685 -2.08 4.01 -38.20
C CYS A 685 -2.63 4.10 -39.64
N ASN A 686 -3.96 4.00 -39.87
CA ASN A 686 -4.50 4.04 -41.24
C ASN A 686 -4.09 5.29 -42.03
N ASN A 687 -4.02 6.46 -41.37
CA ASN A 687 -3.65 7.69 -42.04
C ASN A 687 -2.18 7.71 -42.46
N ASP A 688 -1.29 7.06 -41.71
CA ASP A 688 0.12 6.91 -42.09
C ASP A 688 0.28 6.00 -43.31
N VAL A 689 -0.43 4.86 -43.34
CA VAL A 689 -0.49 3.99 -44.52
C VAL A 689 -0.97 4.78 -45.73
N ILE A 690 -2.06 5.52 -45.60
CA ILE A 690 -2.63 6.33 -46.68
C ILE A 690 -1.62 7.37 -47.17
N LYS A 691 -1.04 8.15 -46.26
CA LYS A 691 -0.07 9.21 -46.57
C LYS A 691 1.13 8.66 -47.34
N ARG A 692 1.73 7.56 -46.85
CA ARG A 692 2.92 6.97 -47.49
C ARG A 692 2.58 6.29 -48.81
N ALA A 693 1.44 5.59 -48.91
CA ALA A 693 0.99 4.99 -50.17
C ALA A 693 0.79 6.05 -51.25
N GLN A 694 0.06 7.14 -50.93
CA GLN A 694 -0.11 8.27 -51.85
C GLN A 694 1.22 8.89 -52.28
N ALA A 695 2.16 9.06 -51.33
CA ALA A 695 3.48 9.62 -51.62
C ALA A 695 4.33 8.73 -52.55
N ARG A 696 4.06 7.42 -52.58
CA ARG A 696 4.74 6.45 -53.46
C ARG A 696 3.96 6.11 -54.73
N GLY A 697 2.78 6.68 -54.93
CA GLY A 697 1.92 6.37 -56.09
C GLY A 697 1.36 4.95 -56.04
N VAL A 698 1.15 4.40 -54.85
CA VAL A 698 0.48 3.12 -54.61
C VAL A 698 -0.95 3.42 -54.19
N ASP A 699 -1.93 2.63 -54.66
CA ASP A 699 -3.34 2.75 -54.28
C ASP A 699 -3.48 2.59 -52.74
N PRO A 700 -3.99 3.62 -52.02
CA PRO A 700 -4.12 3.56 -50.57
C PRO A 700 -5.10 2.49 -50.08
N LEU A 701 -6.17 2.21 -50.83
CA LEU A 701 -7.12 1.14 -50.49
C LEU A 701 -6.45 -0.22 -50.63
N PHE A 702 -5.56 -0.39 -51.61
CA PHE A 702 -4.78 -1.61 -51.79
C PHE A 702 -3.81 -1.84 -50.64
N ALA A 703 -3.05 -0.81 -50.26
CA ALA A 703 -2.12 -0.90 -49.14
C ALA A 703 -2.85 -1.23 -47.82
N LEU A 704 -4.01 -0.62 -47.58
CA LEU A 704 -4.85 -0.95 -46.41
C LEU A 704 -5.38 -2.39 -46.47
N ALA A 705 -5.84 -2.86 -47.63
CA ALA A 705 -6.35 -4.22 -47.77
C ALA A 705 -5.28 -5.28 -47.51
N ILE A 706 -4.06 -5.10 -48.04
CA ILE A 706 -2.92 -5.98 -47.76
C ILE A 706 -2.57 -5.95 -46.26
N TRP A 707 -2.54 -4.77 -45.65
CA TRP A 707 -2.24 -4.64 -44.22
C TRP A 707 -3.23 -5.40 -43.33
N ILE A 708 -4.52 -5.26 -43.62
CA ILE A 708 -5.61 -5.98 -42.95
C ILE A 708 -5.44 -7.48 -43.18
N HIS A 709 -5.24 -7.91 -44.42
CA HIS A 709 -5.14 -9.30 -44.80
C HIS A 709 -3.97 -10.02 -44.12
N GLU A 710 -2.79 -9.40 -44.12
CA GLU A 710 -1.54 -10.05 -43.70
C GLU A 710 -1.29 -10.00 -42.20
N SER A 711 -1.84 -9.01 -41.50
CA SER A 711 -1.43 -8.69 -40.13
C SER A 711 -2.54 -8.22 -39.20
N ASP A 712 -3.80 -8.27 -39.65
CA ASP A 712 -4.95 -7.73 -38.92
C ASP A 712 -4.72 -6.27 -38.48
N ALA A 713 -4.08 -5.49 -39.36
CA ALA A 713 -3.59 -4.16 -39.07
C ALA A 713 -2.58 -4.11 -37.89
N SER A 714 -1.49 -4.86 -38.01
CA SER A 714 -0.38 -4.90 -37.04
C SER A 714 -0.78 -5.36 -35.64
N ASN A 715 -1.68 -6.33 -35.53
CA ASN A 715 -2.19 -6.81 -34.24
C ASN A 715 -1.14 -7.62 -33.45
N TYR A 716 -0.11 -6.94 -32.94
CA TYR A 716 1.04 -7.51 -32.23
C TYR A 716 0.67 -8.22 -30.92
N GLU A 717 -0.51 -7.91 -30.37
CA GLU A 717 -1.04 -8.51 -29.15
C GLU A 717 -1.68 -9.87 -29.42
N ALA A 718 -2.21 -10.09 -30.63
CA ALA A 718 -2.86 -11.33 -31.00
C ALA A 718 -1.86 -12.43 -31.38
N LYS A 719 -0.77 -12.06 -32.06
CA LYS A 719 0.26 -12.97 -32.54
C LYS A 719 1.61 -12.27 -32.47
N THR A 720 2.68 -12.97 -32.11
CA THR A 720 4.04 -12.40 -32.18
C THR A 720 5.05 -13.50 -32.54
N PRO A 721 5.99 -13.27 -33.48
CA PRO A 721 6.16 -12.05 -34.27
C PRO A 721 5.09 -11.87 -35.38
N VAL A 722 4.75 -10.63 -35.71
CA VAL A 722 3.86 -10.23 -36.81
C VAL A 722 4.67 -9.67 -37.97
N GLU A 723 4.36 -10.16 -39.15
CA GLU A 723 4.95 -9.73 -40.41
C GLU A 723 3.93 -8.83 -41.10
N ASP A 724 4.08 -7.52 -40.87
CA ASP A 724 3.20 -6.52 -41.43
C ASP A 724 3.32 -6.52 -42.96
N PHE A 725 2.19 -6.43 -43.65
CA PHE A 725 2.14 -6.43 -45.11
C PHE A 725 2.83 -7.67 -45.75
N GLY A 726 2.91 -8.79 -45.02
CA GLY A 726 3.42 -10.07 -45.54
C GLY A 726 4.95 -10.09 -45.74
N ILE A 727 5.69 -9.18 -45.10
CA ILE A 727 7.15 -9.09 -45.29
C ILE A 727 7.88 -10.10 -44.40
N HIS A 728 8.24 -11.24 -44.99
CA HIS A 728 8.92 -12.34 -44.28
C HIS A 728 10.45 -12.34 -44.44
N GLY A 729 11.15 -12.75 -43.37
CA GLY A 729 12.50 -13.30 -43.45
C GLY A 729 13.66 -12.36 -43.81
N LYS A 730 13.48 -11.04 -43.66
CA LYS A 730 14.51 -10.03 -43.93
C LYS A 730 15.16 -9.50 -42.64
N THR A 731 16.49 -9.45 -42.62
CA THR A 731 17.26 -8.97 -41.45
C THR A 731 17.24 -7.45 -41.32
N ASP A 732 17.10 -6.71 -42.43
CA ASP A 732 17.04 -5.25 -42.49
C ASP A 732 15.61 -4.69 -42.31
N VAL A 733 14.60 -5.55 -42.46
CA VAL A 733 13.18 -5.25 -42.29
C VAL A 733 12.59 -6.26 -41.30
N PRO A 734 12.82 -6.07 -39.99
CA PRO A 734 12.43 -7.04 -38.97
C PRO A 734 10.89 -7.09 -38.80
N PRO A 735 10.33 -8.24 -38.36
CA PRO A 735 8.95 -8.33 -37.89
C PRO A 735 8.66 -7.36 -36.73
N ASN A 736 7.39 -7.08 -36.46
CA ASN A 736 6.93 -6.08 -35.47
C ASN A 736 7.52 -4.68 -35.68
N ASN A 737 7.82 -4.30 -36.92
CA ASN A 737 8.30 -2.97 -37.27
C ASN A 737 7.50 -2.41 -38.44
N PHE A 738 6.28 -1.96 -38.15
CA PHE A 738 5.33 -1.40 -39.11
C PHE A 738 5.97 -0.43 -40.09
N SER A 739 6.75 0.55 -39.61
CA SER A 739 7.34 1.59 -40.45
C SER A 739 8.30 1.01 -41.49
N LYS A 740 9.23 0.12 -41.09
CA LYS A 740 10.17 -0.50 -42.03
C LYS A 740 9.47 -1.46 -42.99
N GLN A 741 8.47 -2.21 -42.50
CA GLN A 741 7.71 -3.17 -43.31
C GLN A 741 6.84 -2.45 -44.36
N LEU A 742 6.13 -1.37 -43.97
CA LEU A 742 5.37 -0.53 -44.90
C LEU A 742 6.27 0.13 -45.94
N ASP A 743 7.38 0.75 -45.52
CA ASP A 743 8.32 1.40 -46.43
C ASP A 743 8.90 0.41 -47.45
N PHE A 744 9.16 -0.83 -47.03
CA PHE A 744 9.60 -1.90 -47.92
C PHE A 744 8.48 -2.33 -48.89
N PHE A 745 7.29 -2.62 -48.37
CA PHE A 745 6.11 -3.04 -49.13
C PHE A 745 5.77 -2.05 -50.26
N LEU A 746 5.79 -0.75 -49.97
CA LEU A 746 5.44 0.29 -50.96
C LEU A 746 6.43 0.40 -52.14
N ASN A 747 7.60 -0.25 -52.08
CA ASN A 747 8.53 -0.35 -53.22
C ASN A 747 8.26 -1.58 -54.10
N LEU A 748 7.49 -2.56 -53.61
CA LEU A 748 7.30 -3.84 -54.30
C LEU A 748 6.58 -3.70 -55.64
N PRO A 749 5.50 -2.91 -55.80
CA PRO A 749 4.80 -2.81 -57.07
C PRO A 749 5.70 -2.40 -58.24
N ASP A 750 6.46 -1.31 -58.12
CA ASP A 750 7.33 -0.89 -59.22
C ASP A 750 8.50 -1.86 -59.44
N SER A 751 9.05 -2.44 -58.37
CA SER A 751 10.10 -3.46 -58.45
C SER A 751 9.62 -4.71 -59.20
N TYR A 752 8.42 -5.21 -58.89
CA TYR A 752 7.85 -6.40 -59.52
C TYR A 752 7.41 -6.14 -60.95
N ALA A 753 6.83 -4.97 -61.24
CA ALA A 753 6.52 -4.55 -62.60
C ALA A 753 7.78 -4.50 -63.48
N ALA A 754 8.90 -3.99 -62.94
CA ALA A 754 10.17 -3.94 -63.65
C ALA A 754 10.78 -5.34 -63.85
N ALA A 755 10.71 -6.21 -62.86
CA ALA A 755 11.24 -7.57 -62.92
C ALA A 755 10.45 -8.48 -63.88
N CYS A 756 9.12 -8.38 -63.86
CA CYS A 756 8.23 -9.25 -64.62
C CYS A 756 7.80 -8.68 -65.98
N GLY A 757 8.00 -7.38 -66.22
CA GLY A 757 7.61 -6.70 -67.46
C GLY A 757 6.10 -6.64 -67.69
N LYS A 758 5.28 -6.91 -66.67
CA LYS A 758 3.83 -7.01 -66.74
C LYS A 758 3.20 -6.37 -65.49
N ARG A 759 2.13 -5.60 -65.68
CA ARG A 759 1.39 -4.88 -64.62
C ARG A 759 -0.04 -5.39 -64.53
N ASP A 760 -0.20 -6.56 -63.90
CA ASP A 760 -1.49 -7.09 -63.49
C ASP A 760 -1.42 -7.73 -62.10
N MET A 761 -2.57 -7.83 -61.42
CA MET A 761 -2.68 -8.28 -60.05
C MET A 761 -2.22 -9.74 -59.89
N GLU A 762 -2.54 -10.61 -60.84
CA GLU A 762 -2.10 -12.01 -60.83
C GLU A 762 -0.56 -12.10 -60.80
N THR A 763 0.11 -11.32 -61.65
CA THR A 763 1.59 -11.21 -61.67
C THR A 763 2.14 -10.65 -60.36
N PHE A 764 1.49 -9.61 -59.80
CA PHE A 764 1.93 -9.03 -58.53
C PHE A 764 1.83 -10.04 -57.39
N ILE A 765 0.68 -10.70 -57.22
CA ILE A 765 0.46 -11.69 -56.16
C ILE A 765 1.35 -12.93 -56.34
N SER A 766 1.55 -13.39 -57.57
CA SER A 766 2.49 -14.47 -57.87
C SER A 766 3.90 -14.12 -57.40
N MET A 767 4.37 -12.90 -57.68
CA MET A 767 5.69 -12.44 -57.26
C MET A 767 5.75 -12.17 -55.75
N PHE A 768 4.68 -11.66 -55.16
CA PHE A 768 4.57 -11.36 -53.74
C PHE A 768 4.59 -12.62 -52.87
N TRP A 769 3.88 -13.67 -53.27
CA TRP A 769 3.78 -14.91 -52.49
C TRP A 769 4.89 -15.90 -52.84
N PHE A 770 5.19 -16.09 -54.12
CA PHE A 770 6.08 -17.17 -54.58
C PHE A 770 7.43 -16.68 -55.11
N GLY A 771 7.62 -15.36 -55.29
CA GLY A 771 8.84 -14.82 -55.89
C GLY A 771 8.99 -15.10 -57.38
N GLU A 772 7.90 -15.47 -58.06
CA GLU A 772 7.86 -15.84 -59.48
C GLU A 772 6.80 -15.01 -60.22
N CYS A 773 7.06 -14.62 -61.47
CA CYS A 773 6.16 -13.75 -62.24
C CYS A 773 4.86 -14.43 -62.72
N THR A 774 4.78 -15.75 -62.68
CA THR A 774 3.60 -16.54 -63.07
C THR A 774 3.57 -17.83 -62.26
N PRO A 775 2.39 -18.37 -61.91
CA PRO A 775 2.32 -19.66 -61.21
C PRO A 775 2.89 -20.79 -62.07
N VAL A 776 3.76 -21.61 -61.49
CA VAL A 776 4.41 -22.74 -62.19
C VAL A 776 3.58 -24.03 -62.13
N ASN A 777 2.50 -24.06 -61.34
CA ASN A 777 1.59 -25.20 -61.23
C ASN A 777 0.17 -24.77 -60.82
N LEU A 778 -0.79 -25.70 -60.89
CA LEU A 778 -2.19 -25.46 -60.56
C LEU A 778 -2.41 -25.07 -59.10
N ASP A 779 -1.64 -25.60 -58.15
CA ASP A 779 -1.76 -25.26 -56.73
C ASP A 779 -1.42 -23.79 -56.46
N GLN A 780 -0.37 -23.26 -57.10
CA GLN A 780 -0.05 -21.84 -57.02
C GLN A 780 -1.12 -20.97 -57.68
N ALA A 781 -1.67 -21.39 -58.84
CA ALA A 781 -2.75 -20.66 -59.50
C ALA A 781 -4.03 -20.61 -58.64
N ASP A 782 -4.37 -21.72 -57.99
CA ASP A 782 -5.51 -21.81 -57.07
C ASP A 782 -5.29 -20.91 -55.83
N LYS A 783 -4.07 -20.89 -55.26
CA LYS A 783 -3.72 -20.01 -54.13
C LYS A 783 -3.78 -18.53 -54.50
N ILE A 784 -3.31 -18.14 -55.68
CA ILE A 784 -3.44 -16.77 -56.18
C ILE A 784 -4.92 -16.40 -56.29
N THR A 785 -5.75 -17.31 -56.83
CA THR A 785 -7.20 -17.08 -56.95
C THR A 785 -7.86 -16.90 -55.59
N ILE A 786 -7.51 -17.72 -54.59
CA ILE A 786 -8.02 -17.59 -53.22
C ILE A 786 -7.61 -16.24 -52.63
N TYR A 787 -6.34 -15.86 -52.74
CA TYR A 787 -5.86 -14.56 -52.24
C TYR A 787 -6.61 -13.39 -52.85
N MET A 788 -6.81 -13.44 -54.18
CA MET A 788 -7.52 -12.37 -54.89
C MET A 788 -8.98 -12.29 -54.43
N ASN A 789 -9.65 -13.42 -54.20
CA ASN A 789 -11.00 -13.44 -53.64
C ASN A 789 -11.04 -12.84 -52.22
N ASP A 790 -10.05 -13.12 -51.38
CA ASP A 790 -9.96 -12.58 -50.03
C ASP A 790 -9.72 -11.05 -50.06
N LEU A 791 -8.86 -10.57 -50.94
CA LEU A 791 -8.68 -9.14 -51.17
C LEU A 791 -9.93 -8.46 -51.74
N GLU A 792 -10.62 -9.10 -52.70
CA GLU A 792 -11.89 -8.60 -53.24
C GLU A 792 -12.96 -8.52 -52.14
N PHE A 793 -13.00 -9.49 -51.23
CA PHE A 793 -13.87 -9.44 -50.06
C PHE A 793 -13.53 -8.26 -49.17
N ILE A 794 -12.26 -8.09 -48.77
CA ILE A 794 -11.83 -6.95 -47.93
C ILE A 794 -12.21 -5.63 -48.63
N TYR A 795 -11.93 -5.49 -49.92
CA TYR A 795 -12.31 -4.33 -50.74
C TYR A 795 -13.82 -4.05 -50.71
N SER A 796 -14.65 -5.10 -50.86
CA SER A 796 -16.10 -4.96 -50.85
C SER A 796 -16.63 -4.38 -49.53
N VAL A 797 -15.89 -4.59 -48.44
CA VAL A 797 -16.24 -4.09 -47.10
C VAL A 797 -15.64 -2.72 -46.81
N ILE A 798 -14.34 -2.53 -47.07
CA ILE A 798 -13.65 -1.27 -46.74
C ILE A 798 -13.89 -0.17 -47.77
N ALA A 799 -14.25 -0.53 -49.01
CA ALA A 799 -14.48 0.39 -50.11
C ALA A 799 -15.68 -0.04 -50.97
N PRO A 800 -16.91 -0.03 -50.41
CA PRO A 800 -18.08 -0.56 -51.08
C PRO A 800 -18.33 0.15 -52.42
N GLY A 801 -18.42 -0.63 -53.50
CA GLY A 801 -18.62 -0.13 -54.86
C GLY A 801 -17.34 0.26 -55.61
N ILE A 802 -16.16 0.09 -55.00
CA ILE A 802 -14.86 0.22 -55.66
C ILE A 802 -14.30 -1.18 -55.91
N ALA A 803 -13.96 -1.48 -57.16
CA ALA A 803 -13.33 -2.76 -57.52
C ALA A 803 -11.84 -2.76 -57.15
N LEU A 804 -11.31 -3.93 -56.79
CA LEU A 804 -9.87 -4.16 -56.65
C LEU A 804 -9.16 -3.68 -57.94
N PRO A 805 -8.09 -2.87 -57.85
CA PRO A 805 -7.44 -2.36 -59.04
C PRO A 805 -6.73 -3.49 -59.80
N ASN A 806 -6.58 -3.32 -61.12
CA ASN A 806 -5.85 -4.28 -61.94
C ASN A 806 -4.36 -4.37 -61.59
N TYR A 807 -3.81 -3.38 -60.87
CA TYR A 807 -2.45 -3.36 -60.34
C TYR A 807 -2.37 -2.44 -59.10
N PRO A 808 -1.40 -2.63 -58.17
CA PRO A 808 -1.30 -1.80 -56.95
C PRO A 808 -1.04 -0.29 -57.11
N ASN A 809 -0.71 0.22 -58.31
CA ASN A 809 -0.36 1.63 -58.58
C ASN A 809 -1.30 2.30 -59.57
#